data_AF-A0A0L1IXK4-F1
#
_entry.id   AF-A0A0L1IXK4-F1
#
_cell.length_a   1.000
_cell.length_b   1.000
_cell.length_c   1.000
_cell.angle_alpha   90.00
_cell.angle_beta   90.00
_cell.angle_gamma   90.00
#
_symmetry.space_group_name_H-M   'P 1'
#
loop_
_entity.id
_entity.type
_entity.pdbx_description
1 polymer ?
#
loop_
_entity_poly.entity_id
_entity_poly.type
_entity_poly.pdbx_seq_one_letter_code
_entity_poly.pdbx_strand_id
1 'polypeptide(L)'
;MHSTKTICIVGVTGNQGGSVAQRFLQDPAYHVRGLTRDPSSSKAQELAAQGIEIVQANLDDAASLKAAFAGANVIFSVTNYWEPFFRADCRQKAAELGISCRKYAYDVEYQQGKNIADAAAATADTLDENGFLVSTLSHAGRCSGGKFEELYHFDAKADVFPSYVQSNHPELSRKMSCVQTGYFMSSYKLVPDAYFGRAEDGSFEMTFPTAPDAAVPHFHVNADMGHFVYAVAKMPPGKSYIAEGTTCSWADYMRLWSEVNSVRASYRQISLEDLIDRTPDAEFGREVGDMFAYSTEPGYDGGERELLHAADIRKPSGLSPYTNPILPGWHSDPSCAYVEEEDTIFCVTSTFIAFPGLPVYATKDLQNWKQVSNVFNRPSQIPSLSNTTNQQGGIYAPTLRYRDGTFYLIVSFLGPEVKGLVFTSSDPYSDAAWSDPLEFSVRGIDPDIFWDDDGTVYVTSADDARIQHYSLDLQTGETGPVTYLWNGTGGASPEGPHLYRKDDFYYLMIAEGGTELSHAETMVRSKSRTGPWELCPHNPILTNRNTTQYFQTVGHADLFQDGTGNWWAVALSTRSGPEWKNYPMGRETVLAPATWDEGEWPVIQPVRGQMQGPLPRENKDVKGDGHFVDEPDDVTFAPGDSIPSHFLYWRYPQTSNFAVSPPDHPNTLRLTPSLYNITGNASFTPDQGITLITRLQTDTLFTYSVDIAFDPQVPDEEAGVTLFLTQEQHVDLGLGWRGEPIQFQIQAVSDTQYEFSVASVKTPAKRAIVGYADSRIVSGDTGRFTGTLVGIYATSNGGLGTTEAYISNW
;
A
#
# COMPACT_ATOMS: atom_id res chain seq x y z
N MET A 1 -20.08 -1.49 25.27
CA MET A 1 -19.31 -2.11 26.37
C MET A 1 -18.56 -3.29 25.79
N HIS A 2 -17.24 -3.20 25.62
CA HIS A 2 -16.47 -4.34 25.15
C HIS A 2 -16.49 -5.45 26.21
N SER A 3 -16.77 -6.68 25.80
CA SER A 3 -16.65 -7.85 26.67
C SER A 3 -15.17 -8.00 27.07
N THR A 4 -14.89 -8.11 28.37
CA THR A 4 -13.54 -8.41 28.88
C THR A 4 -13.08 -9.75 28.32
N LYS A 5 -11.87 -9.79 27.74
CA LYS A 5 -11.26 -11.00 27.19
C LYS A 5 -10.52 -11.78 28.28
N THR A 6 -10.46 -13.10 28.20
CA THR A 6 -9.68 -13.93 29.13
C THR A 6 -8.39 -14.40 28.49
N ILE A 7 -7.24 -14.13 29.13
CA ILE A 7 -5.95 -14.77 28.79
C ILE A 7 -5.63 -15.88 29.78
N CYS A 8 -5.40 -17.10 29.29
CA CYS A 8 -4.90 -18.23 30.07
C CYS A 8 -3.38 -18.38 29.89
N ILE A 9 -2.65 -18.47 31.01
CA ILE A 9 -1.19 -18.50 31.01
C ILE A 9 -0.70 -19.79 31.64
N VAL A 10 -0.15 -20.68 30.83
CA VAL A 10 0.54 -21.88 31.32
C VAL A 10 1.89 -21.47 31.92
N GLY A 11 2.26 -22.05 33.06
CA GLY A 11 3.55 -21.76 33.70
C GLY A 11 3.63 -20.36 34.30
N VAL A 12 2.52 -19.84 34.84
CA VAL A 12 2.41 -18.46 35.38
C VAL A 12 3.45 -18.13 36.47
N THR A 13 3.87 -19.14 37.24
CA THR A 13 4.89 -19.00 38.28
C THR A 13 6.33 -19.06 37.73
N GLY A 14 6.52 -19.33 36.44
CA GLY A 14 7.81 -19.38 35.77
C GLY A 14 8.32 -18.01 35.32
N ASN A 15 9.45 -17.99 34.60
CA ASN A 15 10.04 -16.75 34.08
C ASN A 15 9.22 -16.13 32.96
N GLN A 16 8.84 -16.95 31.96
CA GLN A 16 8.07 -16.50 30.80
C GLN A 16 6.62 -16.17 31.20
N GLY A 17 5.90 -17.14 31.75
CA GLY A 17 4.49 -16.97 32.13
C GLY A 17 4.27 -15.85 33.15
N GLY A 18 5.19 -15.69 34.10
CA GLY A 18 5.13 -14.57 35.05
C GLY A 18 5.24 -13.21 34.37
N SER A 19 6.17 -13.05 33.41
CA SER A 19 6.32 -11.82 32.63
C SER A 19 5.08 -11.51 31.79
N VAL A 20 4.51 -12.53 31.12
CA VAL A 20 3.26 -12.39 30.36
C VAL A 20 2.11 -11.97 31.25
N ALA A 21 1.94 -12.60 32.42
CA ALA A 21 0.88 -12.23 33.36
C ALA A 21 1.00 -10.77 33.81
N GLN A 22 2.21 -10.32 34.16
CA GLN A 22 2.46 -8.93 34.56
C GLN A 22 2.11 -7.93 33.46
N ARG A 23 2.40 -8.23 32.20
CA ARG A 23 2.09 -7.32 31.10
C ARG A 23 0.59 -7.25 30.83
N PHE A 24 -0.09 -8.39 30.76
CA PHE A 24 -1.53 -8.43 30.47
C PHE A 24 -2.37 -7.87 31.61
N LEU A 25 -1.92 -7.99 32.86
CA LEU A 25 -2.60 -7.41 34.04
C LEU A 25 -2.70 -5.87 33.98
N GLN A 26 -1.83 -5.22 33.20
CA GLN A 26 -1.86 -3.76 33.00
C GLN A 26 -2.92 -3.30 31.98
N ASP A 27 -3.55 -4.24 31.26
CA ASP A 27 -4.55 -3.92 30.23
C ASP A 27 -5.96 -4.29 30.74
N PRO A 28 -6.84 -3.30 31.00
CA PRO A 28 -8.17 -3.56 31.53
C PRO A 28 -9.09 -4.32 30.56
N ALA A 29 -8.70 -4.48 29.29
CA ALA A 29 -9.42 -5.33 28.35
C ALA A 29 -9.28 -6.83 28.69
N TYR A 30 -8.30 -7.21 29.51
CA TYR A 30 -8.01 -8.60 29.84
C TYR A 30 -8.27 -8.96 31.30
N HIS A 31 -8.91 -10.09 31.49
CA HIS A 31 -8.89 -10.89 32.71
C HIS A 31 -7.76 -11.92 32.62
N VAL A 32 -6.86 -11.94 33.61
CA VAL A 32 -5.67 -12.81 33.59
C VAL A 32 -5.90 -14.05 34.43
N ARG A 33 -5.85 -15.23 33.78
CA ARG A 33 -5.94 -16.55 34.40
C ARG A 33 -4.59 -17.26 34.34
N GLY A 34 -3.95 -17.45 35.49
CA GLY A 34 -2.68 -18.14 35.63
C GLY A 34 -2.83 -19.59 36.07
N LEU A 35 -2.16 -20.51 35.36
CA LEU A 35 -2.21 -21.95 35.66
C LEU A 35 -0.98 -22.40 36.46
N THR A 36 -1.20 -23.16 37.52
CA THR A 36 -0.15 -23.78 38.36
C THR A 36 -0.60 -25.14 38.90
N ARG A 37 0.35 -26.04 39.18
CA ARG A 37 0.05 -27.32 39.86
C ARG A 37 -0.25 -27.14 41.34
N ASP A 38 0.35 -26.12 41.96
CA ASP A 38 0.21 -25.81 43.38
C ASP A 38 -0.22 -24.36 43.58
N PRO A 39 -1.54 -24.11 43.70
CA PRO A 39 -2.09 -22.79 44.01
C PRO A 39 -1.67 -22.27 45.38
N SER A 40 -1.22 -23.13 46.31
CA SER A 40 -0.83 -22.74 47.66
C SER A 40 0.61 -22.25 47.77
N SER A 41 1.41 -22.43 46.73
CA SER A 41 2.80 -21.94 46.68
C SER A 41 2.87 -20.42 46.92
N SER A 42 3.94 -19.95 47.57
CA SER A 42 4.12 -18.53 47.89
C SER A 42 3.99 -17.63 46.66
N LYS A 43 4.59 -18.05 45.54
CA LYS A 43 4.55 -17.30 44.28
C LYS A 43 3.15 -17.25 43.66
N ALA A 44 2.36 -18.32 43.78
CA ALA A 44 0.97 -18.32 43.32
C ALA A 44 0.10 -17.37 44.17
N GLN A 45 0.30 -17.38 45.49
CA GLN A 45 -0.40 -16.47 46.42
C GLN A 45 -0.02 -15.00 46.17
N GLU A 46 1.26 -14.72 45.87
CA GLU A 46 1.72 -13.38 45.48
C GLU A 46 1.07 -12.87 44.18
N LEU A 47 0.91 -13.74 43.18
CA LEU A 47 0.24 -13.41 41.92
C LEU A 47 -1.28 -13.22 42.12
N ALA A 48 -1.91 -14.06 42.94
CA ALA A 48 -3.32 -13.90 43.30
C ALA A 48 -3.60 -12.57 43.99
N ALA A 49 -2.72 -12.14 44.89
CA ALA A 49 -2.82 -10.84 45.58
C ALA A 49 -2.73 -9.63 44.63
N GLN A 50 -2.21 -9.81 43.41
CA GLN A 50 -2.12 -8.78 42.37
C GLN A 50 -3.35 -8.75 41.45
N GLY A 51 -4.31 -9.67 41.63
CA GLY A 51 -5.54 -9.74 40.83
C GLY A 51 -5.54 -10.80 39.73
N ILE A 52 -4.53 -11.69 39.69
CA ILE A 52 -4.50 -12.81 38.76
C ILE A 52 -5.37 -13.96 39.29
N GLU A 53 -6.27 -14.49 38.47
CA GLU A 53 -7.03 -15.71 38.80
C GLU A 53 -6.09 -16.92 38.76
N ILE A 54 -5.82 -17.54 39.90
CA ILE A 54 -4.99 -18.74 39.96
C ILE A 54 -5.84 -19.99 39.86
N VAL A 55 -5.58 -20.81 38.83
CA VAL A 55 -6.28 -22.07 38.57
C VAL A 55 -5.33 -23.25 38.69
N GLN A 56 -5.77 -24.28 39.38
CA GLN A 56 -5.03 -25.53 39.47
C GLN A 56 -5.12 -26.31 38.16
N ALA A 57 -3.98 -26.56 37.50
CA ALA A 57 -3.91 -27.38 36.30
C ALA A 57 -2.58 -28.16 36.26
N ASN A 58 -2.62 -29.35 35.68
CA ASN A 58 -1.45 -30.22 35.52
C ASN A 58 -1.24 -30.56 34.04
N LEU A 59 -0.02 -30.38 33.55
CA LEU A 59 0.33 -30.69 32.17
C LEU A 59 0.24 -32.18 31.84
N ASP A 60 0.31 -33.05 32.85
CA ASP A 60 0.12 -34.49 32.70
C ASP A 60 -1.37 -34.90 32.70
N ASP A 61 -2.29 -33.96 32.93
CA ASP A 61 -3.74 -34.17 32.97
C ASP A 61 -4.46 -33.23 31.99
N ALA A 62 -4.71 -33.73 30.78
CA ALA A 62 -5.41 -32.99 29.73
C ALA A 62 -6.82 -32.53 30.13
N ALA A 63 -7.52 -33.23 31.04
CA ALA A 63 -8.84 -32.80 31.50
C ALA A 63 -8.75 -31.54 32.36
N SER A 64 -7.72 -31.43 33.21
CA SER A 64 -7.46 -30.22 33.98
C SER A 64 -7.16 -29.02 33.09
N LEU A 65 -6.43 -29.21 31.99
CA LEU A 65 -6.13 -28.14 31.02
C LEU A 65 -7.37 -27.69 30.24
N LYS A 66 -8.20 -28.63 29.78
CA LYS A 66 -9.47 -28.31 29.11
C LYS A 66 -10.38 -27.47 30.00
N ALA A 67 -10.48 -27.83 31.28
CA ALA A 67 -11.26 -27.05 32.25
C ALA A 67 -10.67 -25.65 32.45
N ALA A 68 -9.34 -25.53 32.54
CA ALA A 68 -8.67 -24.25 32.74
C ALA A 68 -8.75 -23.32 31.52
N PHE A 69 -8.74 -23.86 30.31
CA PHE A 69 -8.82 -23.09 29.07
C PHE A 69 -10.24 -22.67 28.70
N ALA A 70 -11.28 -23.27 29.28
CA ALA A 70 -12.67 -22.94 28.97
C ALA A 70 -12.94 -21.41 29.01
N GLY A 71 -13.44 -20.89 27.89
CA GLY A 71 -13.77 -19.47 27.70
C GLY A 71 -12.57 -18.54 27.48
N ALA A 72 -11.37 -19.08 27.24
CA ALA A 72 -10.21 -18.27 26.89
C ALA A 72 -10.37 -17.61 25.52
N ASN A 73 -9.93 -16.36 25.40
CA ASN A 73 -9.74 -15.66 24.13
C ASN A 73 -8.29 -15.73 23.67
N VAL A 74 -7.35 -15.76 24.62
CA VAL A 74 -5.93 -15.92 24.37
C VAL A 74 -5.37 -17.00 25.29
N ILE A 75 -4.49 -17.85 24.79
CA ILE A 75 -3.72 -18.83 25.56
C ILE A 75 -2.25 -18.59 25.26
N PHE A 76 -1.46 -18.32 26.30
CA PHE A 76 0.00 -18.36 26.22
C PHE A 76 0.51 -19.67 26.85
N SER A 77 1.24 -20.47 26.07
CA SER A 77 1.78 -21.74 26.54
C SER A 77 3.30 -21.81 26.55
N VAL A 78 3.85 -22.43 27.60
CA VAL A 78 5.26 -22.78 27.72
C VAL A 78 5.39 -24.16 28.38
N THR A 79 6.35 -24.95 27.91
CA THR A 79 6.74 -26.24 28.48
C THR A 79 8.16 -26.18 29.08
N ASN A 80 8.50 -27.13 29.94
CA ASN A 80 9.76 -27.10 30.69
C ASN A 80 10.50 -28.45 30.64
N TYR A 81 11.44 -28.59 29.71
CA TYR A 81 12.38 -29.72 29.59
C TYR A 81 13.21 -29.99 30.87
N TRP A 82 13.71 -28.93 31.51
CA TRP A 82 14.70 -29.07 32.57
C TRP A 82 14.13 -29.68 33.85
N GLU A 83 12.83 -29.53 34.09
CA GLU A 83 12.18 -30.17 35.24
C GLU A 83 12.25 -31.70 35.19
N PRO A 84 11.71 -32.40 34.16
CA PRO A 84 11.85 -33.86 34.07
C PRO A 84 13.30 -34.29 33.89
N PHE A 85 14.18 -33.47 33.31
CA PHE A 85 15.61 -33.78 33.22
C PHE A 85 16.29 -33.92 34.59
N PHE A 86 16.02 -33.01 35.54
CA PHE A 86 16.66 -33.03 36.87
C PHE A 86 15.92 -33.87 37.91
N ARG A 87 14.65 -34.19 37.67
CA ARG A 87 13.83 -34.97 38.60
C ARG A 87 14.33 -36.41 38.76
N ALA A 88 14.55 -36.81 40.01
CA ALA A 88 15.08 -38.13 40.35
C ALA A 88 14.17 -39.28 39.87
N ASP A 89 12.84 -39.10 39.97
CA ASP A 89 11.87 -40.12 39.53
C ASP A 89 11.85 -40.27 38.01
N CYS A 90 12.03 -39.19 37.25
CA CYS A 90 12.16 -39.24 35.79
C CYS A 90 13.46 -39.94 35.37
N ARG A 91 14.58 -39.66 36.04
CA ARG A 91 15.86 -40.33 35.77
C ARG A 91 15.83 -41.82 36.08
N GLN A 92 15.16 -42.21 37.17
CA GLN A 92 14.96 -43.62 37.48
C GLN A 92 14.16 -44.33 36.37
N LYS A 93 13.07 -43.72 35.89
CA LYS A 93 12.26 -44.26 34.78
C LYS A 93 13.05 -44.33 33.47
N ALA A 94 13.89 -43.34 33.17
CA ALA A 94 14.77 -43.38 32.00
C ALA A 94 15.69 -44.62 32.05
N ALA A 95 16.29 -44.89 33.21
CA ALA A 95 17.13 -46.07 33.43
C ALA A 95 16.33 -47.39 33.31
N GLU A 96 15.10 -47.44 33.83
CA GLU A 96 14.20 -48.61 33.70
C GLU A 96 13.83 -48.90 32.23
N LEU A 97 13.70 -47.85 31.41
CA LEU A 97 13.39 -47.95 29.98
C LEU A 97 14.63 -48.15 29.08
N GLY A 98 15.84 -48.05 29.64
CA GLY A 98 17.08 -48.18 28.89
C GLY A 98 17.35 -47.02 27.91
N ILE A 99 16.81 -45.82 28.20
CA ILE A 99 17.04 -44.60 27.40
C ILE A 99 17.76 -43.54 28.23
N SER A 100 18.34 -42.53 27.57
CA SER A 100 18.97 -41.41 28.27
C SER A 100 17.94 -40.58 29.06
N CYS A 101 18.37 -39.95 30.15
CA CYS A 101 17.51 -39.01 30.87
C CYS A 101 17.12 -37.80 30.00
N ARG A 102 17.98 -37.42 29.04
CA ARG A 102 17.68 -36.42 28.02
C ARG A 102 16.48 -36.81 27.15
N LYS A 103 16.53 -38.02 26.58
CA LYS A 103 15.44 -38.55 25.75
C LYS A 103 14.14 -38.73 26.54
N TYR A 104 14.22 -39.20 27.79
CA TYR A 104 13.04 -39.31 28.65
C TYR A 104 12.43 -37.94 28.98
N ALA A 105 13.26 -36.91 29.21
CA ALA A 105 12.79 -35.55 29.42
C ALA A 105 12.08 -34.99 28.16
N TYR A 106 12.60 -35.28 26.97
CA TYR A 106 11.91 -35.02 25.69
C TYR A 106 10.54 -35.68 25.67
N ASP A 107 10.44 -36.96 26.02
CA ASP A 107 9.17 -37.71 25.93
C ASP A 107 8.10 -37.13 26.86
N VAL A 108 8.51 -36.72 28.08
CA VAL A 108 7.63 -36.05 29.03
C VAL A 108 7.19 -34.69 28.49
N GLU A 109 8.12 -33.86 28.03
CA GLU A 109 7.80 -32.52 27.55
C GLU A 109 6.92 -32.54 26.29
N TYR A 110 7.23 -33.43 25.35
CA TYR A 110 6.44 -33.66 24.14
C TYR A 110 5.00 -34.06 24.48
N GLN A 111 4.82 -35.00 25.43
CA GLN A 111 3.49 -35.41 25.86
C GLN A 111 2.73 -34.27 26.57
N GLN A 112 3.41 -33.46 27.37
CA GLN A 112 2.83 -32.28 28.01
C GLN A 112 2.40 -31.22 26.98
N GLY A 113 3.22 -30.96 25.96
CA GLY A 113 2.88 -30.06 24.86
C GLY A 113 1.68 -30.55 24.05
N LYS A 114 1.58 -31.86 23.77
CA LYS A 114 0.40 -32.45 23.15
C LYS A 114 -0.86 -32.24 23.99
N ASN A 115 -0.78 -32.45 25.31
CA ASN A 115 -1.92 -32.23 26.20
C ASN A 115 -2.38 -30.76 26.18
N ILE A 116 -1.44 -29.80 26.08
CA ILE A 116 -1.76 -28.37 25.88
C ILE A 116 -2.47 -28.15 24.53
N ALA A 117 -1.90 -28.66 23.44
CA ALA A 117 -2.48 -28.53 22.10
C ALA A 117 -3.89 -29.12 22.01
N ASP A 118 -4.09 -30.34 22.50
CA ASP A 118 -5.37 -31.03 22.51
C ASP A 118 -6.41 -30.32 23.39
N ALA A 119 -5.98 -29.66 24.48
CA ALA A 119 -6.85 -28.87 25.33
C ALA A 119 -7.21 -27.52 24.68
N ALA A 120 -6.25 -26.83 24.08
CA ALA A 120 -6.46 -25.56 23.39
C ALA A 120 -7.36 -25.73 22.15
N ALA A 121 -7.21 -26.84 21.42
CA ALA A 121 -8.06 -27.17 20.27
C ALA A 121 -9.54 -27.30 20.66
N ALA A 122 -9.83 -27.82 21.86
CA ALA A 122 -11.19 -27.90 22.39
C ALA A 122 -11.78 -26.52 22.77
N THR A 123 -11.01 -25.44 22.69
CA THR A 123 -11.44 -24.05 22.96
C THR A 123 -11.21 -23.13 21.74
N ALA A 124 -10.91 -23.68 20.56
CA ALA A 124 -10.58 -22.90 19.37
C ALA A 124 -11.68 -21.90 18.96
N ASP A 125 -12.96 -22.22 19.24
CA ASP A 125 -14.12 -21.39 18.88
C ASP A 125 -14.18 -20.07 19.65
N THR A 126 -13.57 -19.97 20.84
CA THR A 126 -13.56 -18.73 21.64
C THR A 126 -12.26 -17.95 21.53
N LEU A 127 -11.22 -18.55 20.93
CA LEU A 127 -9.94 -17.88 20.72
C LEU A 127 -10.08 -16.76 19.69
N ASP A 128 -9.35 -15.68 19.91
CA ASP A 128 -9.15 -14.61 18.94
C ASP A 128 -8.44 -15.15 17.67
N GLU A 129 -8.37 -14.33 16.62
CA GLU A 129 -7.69 -14.70 15.36
C GLU A 129 -6.24 -15.13 15.59
N ASN A 130 -5.51 -14.50 16.50
CA ASN A 130 -4.18 -14.93 16.95
C ASN A 130 -4.17 -15.29 18.43
N GLY A 131 -5.15 -16.11 18.83
CA GLY A 131 -5.41 -16.44 20.23
C GLY A 131 -4.53 -17.54 20.83
N PHE A 132 -3.72 -18.28 20.06
CA PHE A 132 -2.87 -19.35 20.61
C PHE A 132 -1.37 -19.04 20.43
N LEU A 133 -0.74 -18.57 21.50
CA LEU A 133 0.65 -18.11 21.49
C LEU A 133 1.54 -19.12 22.20
N VAL A 134 2.50 -19.70 21.49
CA VAL A 134 3.26 -20.85 22.00
C VAL A 134 4.75 -20.53 22.07
N SER A 135 5.36 -20.70 23.25
CA SER A 135 6.81 -20.66 23.39
C SER A 135 7.41 -21.95 22.84
N THR A 136 8.27 -21.82 21.84
CA THR A 136 8.96 -22.95 21.20
C THR A 136 10.43 -22.60 20.93
N LEU A 137 11.15 -23.48 20.24
CA LEU A 137 12.50 -23.28 19.72
C LEU A 137 12.56 -23.85 18.30
N SER A 138 13.63 -23.56 17.56
CA SER A 138 13.87 -24.17 16.25
C SER A 138 14.05 -25.69 16.38
N HIS A 139 13.78 -26.45 15.31
CA HIS A 139 14.03 -27.89 15.32
C HIS A 139 15.49 -28.15 14.94
N ALA A 140 16.33 -28.45 15.93
CA ALA A 140 17.76 -28.64 15.80
C ALA A 140 18.13 -29.71 14.75
N GLY A 141 17.50 -30.89 14.82
CA GLY A 141 17.74 -31.96 13.83
C GLY A 141 17.45 -31.52 12.40
N ARG A 142 16.30 -30.86 12.15
CA ARG A 142 15.93 -30.40 10.80
C ARG A 142 16.80 -29.25 10.32
N CYS A 143 16.96 -28.20 11.12
CA CYS A 143 17.68 -26.98 10.75
C CYS A 143 19.18 -27.24 10.53
N SER A 144 19.75 -28.23 11.23
CA SER A 144 21.17 -28.59 11.07
C SER A 144 21.44 -29.67 10.02
N GLY A 145 20.41 -30.14 9.30
CA GLY A 145 20.56 -31.23 8.33
C GLY A 145 20.98 -32.57 8.96
N GLY A 146 20.53 -32.85 10.19
CA GLY A 146 20.83 -34.08 10.92
C GLY A 146 22.14 -34.05 11.73
N LYS A 147 22.79 -32.90 11.89
CA LYS A 147 24.02 -32.80 12.69
C LYS A 147 23.74 -32.86 14.20
N PHE A 148 22.60 -32.32 14.65
CA PHE A 148 22.18 -32.29 16.04
C PHE A 148 20.84 -33.02 16.22
N GLU A 149 20.87 -34.36 16.25
CA GLU A 149 19.65 -35.18 16.41
C GLU A 149 19.25 -35.41 17.88
N GLU A 150 20.10 -35.01 18.83
CA GLU A 150 19.89 -35.22 20.27
C GLU A 150 19.84 -33.92 21.07
N LEU A 151 19.60 -32.77 20.42
CA LEU A 151 19.32 -31.51 21.11
C LEU A 151 17.84 -31.47 21.52
N TYR A 152 17.53 -32.34 22.46
CA TYR A 152 16.17 -32.75 22.82
C TYR A 152 15.31 -31.63 23.37
N HIS A 153 15.86 -30.65 24.09
CA HIS A 153 15.06 -29.54 24.64
C HIS A 153 14.61 -28.51 23.58
N PHE A 154 15.24 -28.50 22.42
CA PHE A 154 14.78 -27.75 21.24
C PHE A 154 13.70 -28.56 20.52
N ASP A 155 14.05 -29.79 20.17
CA ASP A 155 13.22 -30.65 19.32
C ASP A 155 11.88 -31.01 19.98
N ALA A 156 11.85 -31.26 21.31
CA ALA A 156 10.60 -31.55 22.03
C ALA A 156 9.56 -30.44 21.87
N LYS A 157 10.00 -29.18 21.84
CA LYS A 157 9.13 -28.02 21.62
C LYS A 157 8.69 -27.92 20.17
N ALA A 158 9.64 -28.01 19.23
CA ALA A 158 9.39 -27.86 17.80
C ALA A 158 8.51 -28.98 17.21
N ASP A 159 8.58 -30.18 17.78
CA ASP A 159 7.76 -31.32 17.40
C ASP A 159 6.31 -31.20 17.85
N VAL A 160 6.03 -30.41 18.90
CA VAL A 160 4.67 -30.03 19.25
C VAL A 160 4.25 -28.78 18.48
N PHE A 161 5.05 -27.73 18.58
CA PHE A 161 4.77 -26.38 18.10
C PHE A 161 5.81 -25.96 17.04
N PRO A 162 5.46 -25.98 15.75
CA PRO A 162 4.10 -26.14 15.21
C PRO A 162 3.72 -27.58 14.78
N SER A 163 4.66 -28.53 14.76
CA SER A 163 4.54 -29.76 13.95
C SER A 163 3.32 -30.64 14.30
N TYR A 164 3.06 -30.92 15.58
CA TYR A 164 1.90 -31.69 16.02
C TYR A 164 0.59 -30.92 15.81
N VAL A 165 0.56 -29.61 16.13
CA VAL A 165 -0.65 -28.78 15.99
C VAL A 165 -1.08 -28.69 14.53
N GLN A 166 -0.16 -28.44 13.60
CA GLN A 166 -0.45 -28.39 12.16
C GLN A 166 -1.03 -29.71 11.64
N SER A 167 -0.49 -30.83 12.12
CA SER A 167 -0.88 -32.16 11.63
C SER A 167 -2.22 -32.65 12.21
N ASN A 168 -2.55 -32.27 13.46
CA ASN A 168 -3.69 -32.84 14.18
C ASN A 168 -4.82 -31.85 14.45
N HIS A 169 -4.54 -30.54 14.46
CA HIS A 169 -5.48 -29.48 14.83
C HIS A 169 -5.37 -28.27 13.88
N PRO A 170 -5.73 -28.41 12.59
CA PRO A 170 -5.55 -27.36 11.58
C PRO A 170 -6.31 -26.07 11.92
N GLU A 171 -7.49 -26.16 12.54
CA GLU A 171 -8.25 -24.97 12.98
C GLU A 171 -7.52 -24.19 14.09
N LEU A 172 -6.95 -24.90 15.06
CA LEU A 172 -6.11 -24.27 16.08
C LEU A 172 -4.85 -23.68 15.44
N SER A 173 -4.26 -24.38 14.47
CA SER A 173 -3.07 -23.92 13.76
C SER A 173 -3.29 -22.59 13.03
N ARG A 174 -4.49 -22.32 12.50
CA ARG A 174 -4.83 -21.04 11.88
C ARG A 174 -4.89 -19.88 12.88
N LYS A 175 -4.99 -20.18 14.17
CA LYS A 175 -5.04 -19.21 15.27
C LYS A 175 -3.75 -19.13 16.08
N MET A 176 -2.69 -19.79 15.60
CA MET A 176 -1.46 -19.99 16.37
C MET A 176 -0.31 -19.13 15.85
N SER A 177 0.50 -18.60 16.77
CA SER A 177 1.82 -18.04 16.48
C SER A 177 2.89 -18.62 17.40
N CYS A 178 4.07 -18.88 16.85
CA CYS A 178 5.21 -19.45 17.56
C CYS A 178 6.17 -18.35 18.03
N VAL A 179 6.60 -18.41 19.28
CA VAL A 179 7.57 -17.48 19.86
C VAL A 179 8.80 -18.26 20.33
N GLN A 180 9.86 -18.19 19.54
CA GLN A 180 11.20 -18.60 19.96
C GLN A 180 11.78 -17.58 20.95
N THR A 181 12.71 -18.02 21.79
CA THR A 181 13.32 -17.14 22.79
C THR A 181 14.84 -17.20 22.70
N GLY A 182 15.51 -16.06 22.75
CA GLY A 182 16.97 -16.02 22.90
C GLY A 182 17.47 -16.58 24.23
N TYR A 183 18.79 -16.68 24.39
CA TYR A 183 19.43 -17.09 25.63
C TYR A 183 19.03 -16.20 26.78
N PHE A 184 18.49 -16.80 27.83
CA PHE A 184 18.15 -16.03 29.02
C PHE A 184 19.43 -15.49 29.64
N MET A 185 19.47 -14.19 29.95
CA MET A 185 20.60 -13.59 30.65
C MET A 185 20.82 -14.20 32.04
N SER A 186 19.83 -14.93 32.58
CA SER A 186 19.94 -15.71 33.83
C SER A 186 20.54 -17.11 33.65
N SER A 187 20.81 -17.57 32.42
CA SER A 187 21.31 -18.93 32.13
C SER A 187 22.69 -19.20 32.72
N TYR A 188 23.44 -18.17 33.13
CA TYR A 188 24.68 -18.33 33.89
C TYR A 188 24.51 -19.17 35.17
N LYS A 189 23.28 -19.25 35.71
CA LYS A 189 22.98 -20.08 36.88
C LYS A 189 23.01 -21.59 36.59
N LEU A 190 22.91 -21.99 35.31
CA LEU A 190 22.93 -23.39 34.90
C LEU A 190 24.34 -23.97 34.88
N VAL A 191 25.30 -23.20 34.36
CA VAL A 191 26.72 -23.60 34.24
C VAL A 191 27.63 -22.42 34.66
N PRO A 192 27.63 -22.04 35.95
CA PRO A 192 28.28 -20.82 36.42
C PRO A 192 29.78 -20.78 36.14
N ASP A 193 30.46 -21.93 36.27
CA ASP A 193 31.90 -22.03 36.02
C ASP A 193 32.25 -21.90 34.53
N ALA A 194 31.33 -22.24 33.63
CA ALA A 194 31.51 -22.07 32.18
C ALA A 194 31.21 -20.63 31.73
N TYR A 195 30.29 -19.92 32.40
CA TYR A 195 30.00 -18.51 32.10
C TYR A 195 31.05 -17.56 32.67
N PHE A 196 31.49 -17.79 33.90
CA PHE A 196 32.35 -16.86 34.66
C PHE A 196 33.42 -17.60 35.46
N GLY A 197 34.14 -18.52 34.82
CA GLY A 197 35.24 -19.25 35.44
C GLY A 197 36.36 -18.30 35.85
N ARG A 198 36.81 -18.36 37.11
CA ARG A 198 37.85 -17.46 37.62
C ARG A 198 39.23 -18.12 37.48
N ALA A 199 40.13 -17.48 36.74
CA ALA A 199 41.51 -17.90 36.60
C ALA A 199 42.36 -17.56 37.85
N GLU A 200 43.53 -18.19 37.97
CA GLU A 200 44.46 -17.98 39.10
C GLU A 200 44.96 -16.53 39.19
N ASP A 201 45.07 -15.83 38.05
CA ASP A 201 45.48 -14.43 37.99
C ASP A 201 44.35 -13.44 38.34
N GLY A 202 43.16 -13.96 38.67
CA GLY A 202 41.97 -13.20 39.03
C GLY A 202 41.12 -12.74 37.86
N SER A 203 41.49 -13.05 36.61
CA SER A 203 40.65 -12.80 35.43
C SER A 203 39.49 -13.79 35.33
N PHE A 204 38.49 -13.46 34.52
CA PHE A 204 37.33 -14.30 34.25
C PHE A 204 37.37 -14.85 32.83
N GLU A 205 37.02 -16.11 32.64
CA GLU A 205 36.95 -16.76 31.33
C GLU A 205 35.57 -17.40 31.14
N MET A 206 34.96 -17.14 29.99
CA MET A 206 33.79 -17.87 29.51
C MET A 206 34.24 -18.94 28.51
N THR A 207 33.77 -20.17 28.68
CA THR A 207 34.16 -21.31 27.84
C THR A 207 32.97 -22.10 27.32
N PHE A 208 32.70 -21.98 26.01
CA PHE A 208 31.66 -22.73 25.33
C PHE A 208 32.11 -23.26 23.96
N PRO A 209 31.40 -24.26 23.40
CA PRO A 209 31.62 -24.73 22.02
C PRO A 209 31.29 -23.72 20.91
N THR A 210 30.51 -22.67 21.21
CA THR A 210 30.10 -21.66 20.22
C THR A 210 31.32 -20.96 19.60
N ALA A 211 31.30 -20.71 18.29
CA ALA A 211 32.34 -19.91 17.66
C ALA A 211 32.40 -18.50 18.29
N PRO A 212 33.60 -17.92 18.50
CA PRO A 212 33.75 -16.64 19.18
C PRO A 212 33.01 -15.47 18.53
N ASP A 213 32.78 -15.54 17.22
CA ASP A 213 32.18 -14.53 16.37
C ASP A 213 30.74 -14.85 15.95
N ALA A 214 30.20 -16.02 16.35
CA ALA A 214 28.80 -16.36 16.06
C ALA A 214 27.85 -15.40 16.79
N ALA A 215 26.86 -14.87 16.07
CA ALA A 215 25.84 -14.00 16.63
C ALA A 215 24.86 -14.80 17.50
N VAL A 216 24.62 -14.34 18.71
CA VAL A 216 23.77 -15.03 19.69
C VAL A 216 22.68 -14.08 20.21
N PRO A 217 21.40 -14.49 20.22
CA PRO A 217 20.31 -13.69 20.78
C PRO A 217 20.33 -13.75 22.31
N HIS A 218 20.40 -12.60 22.99
CA HIS A 218 20.38 -12.47 24.45
C HIS A 218 19.06 -11.88 24.90
N PHE A 219 18.48 -12.43 25.97
CA PHE A 219 17.10 -12.12 26.35
C PHE A 219 16.90 -11.95 27.85
N HIS A 220 16.35 -10.81 28.28
CA HIS A 220 15.96 -10.57 29.67
C HIS A 220 14.50 -11.01 29.88
N VAL A 221 14.29 -12.33 29.84
CA VAL A 221 12.96 -12.97 29.80
C VAL A 221 11.94 -12.44 30.80
N ASN A 222 12.34 -12.12 32.04
CA ASN A 222 11.40 -11.65 33.06
C ASN A 222 10.87 -10.24 32.78
N ALA A 223 11.66 -9.37 32.14
CA ALA A 223 11.20 -8.03 31.77
C ALA A 223 10.52 -8.04 30.39
N ASP A 224 11.08 -8.76 29.42
CA ASP A 224 10.76 -8.50 28.02
C ASP A 224 9.69 -9.45 27.43
N MET A 225 9.56 -10.67 27.96
CA MET A 225 8.68 -11.69 27.37
C MET A 225 7.22 -11.25 27.34
N GLY A 226 6.73 -10.64 28.42
CA GLY A 226 5.37 -10.16 28.47
C GLY A 226 5.07 -9.07 27.44
N HIS A 227 5.99 -8.11 27.27
CA HIS A 227 5.83 -7.06 26.25
C HIS A 227 5.83 -7.64 24.84
N PHE A 228 6.72 -8.59 24.57
CA PHE A 228 6.84 -9.22 23.26
C PHE A 228 5.60 -10.04 22.91
N VAL A 229 5.15 -10.93 23.81
CA VAL A 229 3.94 -11.74 23.62
C VAL A 229 2.69 -10.86 23.48
N TYR A 230 2.58 -9.80 24.28
CA TYR A 230 1.47 -8.86 24.18
C TYR A 230 1.41 -8.15 22.82
N ALA A 231 2.57 -7.87 22.20
CA ALA A 231 2.61 -7.33 20.85
C ALA A 231 2.26 -8.41 19.80
N VAL A 232 2.82 -9.62 19.92
CA VAL A 232 2.51 -10.75 19.01
C VAL A 232 1.02 -11.08 19.02
N ALA A 233 0.34 -11.02 20.18
CA ALA A 233 -1.10 -11.26 20.30
C ALA A 233 -1.98 -10.35 19.41
N LYS A 234 -1.43 -9.23 18.93
CA LYS A 234 -2.10 -8.25 18.07
C LYS A 234 -1.71 -8.36 16.59
N MET A 235 -0.77 -9.26 16.28
CA MET A 235 -0.32 -9.51 14.92
C MET A 235 -1.21 -10.57 14.25
N PRO A 236 -1.22 -10.63 12.90
CA PRO A 236 -1.85 -11.74 12.19
C PRO A 236 -1.29 -13.12 12.63
N PRO A 237 -2.11 -14.18 12.65
CA PRO A 237 -1.67 -15.51 13.06
C PRO A 237 -0.77 -16.19 12.02
N GLY A 238 -0.25 -17.37 12.37
CA GLY A 238 0.51 -18.23 11.46
C GLY A 238 1.96 -17.79 11.24
N LYS A 239 2.52 -17.04 12.19
CA LYS A 239 3.89 -16.50 12.11
C LYS A 239 4.77 -17.08 13.21
N SER A 240 6.09 -17.07 12.96
CA SER A 240 7.12 -17.43 13.93
C SER A 240 7.95 -16.19 14.25
N TYR A 241 8.23 -15.99 15.54
CA TYR A 241 8.93 -14.81 16.05
C TYR A 241 10.10 -15.23 16.93
N ILE A 242 11.09 -14.35 17.10
CA ILE A 242 12.14 -14.49 18.12
C ILE A 242 12.10 -13.35 19.13
N ALA A 243 11.91 -13.71 20.39
CA ALA A 243 11.99 -12.80 21.52
C ALA A 243 13.45 -12.67 21.97
N GLU A 244 14.06 -11.53 21.68
CA GLU A 244 15.41 -11.16 22.09
C GLU A 244 15.47 -9.69 22.50
N GLY A 245 16.40 -9.34 23.39
CA GLY A 245 16.69 -7.97 23.79
C GLY A 245 17.83 -7.35 22.98
N THR A 246 18.82 -8.17 22.63
CA THR A 246 19.97 -7.78 21.80
C THR A 246 20.63 -9.02 21.19
N THR A 247 21.40 -8.83 20.12
CA THR A 247 22.15 -9.89 19.46
C THR A 247 23.63 -9.54 19.44
N CYS A 248 24.48 -10.39 20.02
CA CYS A 248 25.94 -10.23 19.95
C CYS A 248 26.65 -11.56 20.20
N SER A 249 27.91 -11.64 19.79
CA SER A 249 28.74 -12.82 20.05
C SER A 249 29.07 -12.97 21.54
N TRP A 250 29.40 -14.19 21.98
CA TRP A 250 29.87 -14.40 23.37
C TRP A 250 31.19 -13.70 23.65
N ALA A 251 32.05 -13.52 22.64
CA ALA A 251 33.27 -12.72 22.77
C ALA A 251 32.96 -11.25 23.04
N ASP A 252 32.01 -10.67 22.31
CA ASP A 252 31.53 -9.30 22.57
C ASP A 252 30.82 -9.17 23.90
N TYR A 253 29.99 -10.15 24.27
CA TYR A 253 29.35 -10.19 25.58
C TYR A 253 30.40 -10.12 26.70
N MET A 254 31.45 -10.96 26.64
CA MET A 254 32.51 -10.97 27.65
C MET A 254 33.35 -9.70 27.65
N ARG A 255 33.61 -9.11 26.49
CA ARG A 255 34.28 -7.81 26.38
C ARG A 255 33.44 -6.71 27.04
N LEU A 256 32.14 -6.63 26.75
CA LEU A 256 31.24 -5.64 27.34
C LEU A 256 31.09 -5.86 28.86
N TRP A 257 30.96 -7.10 29.30
CA TRP A 257 30.90 -7.44 30.72
C TRP A 257 32.19 -7.04 31.46
N SER A 258 33.35 -7.28 30.84
CA SER A 258 34.67 -6.86 31.33
C SER A 258 34.75 -5.34 31.49
N GLU A 259 34.31 -4.58 30.47
CA GLU A 259 34.29 -3.11 30.48
C GLU A 259 33.37 -2.56 31.59
N VAL A 260 32.14 -3.05 31.68
CA VAL A 260 31.14 -2.58 32.65
C VAL A 260 31.57 -2.87 34.09
N ASN A 261 32.18 -4.03 34.34
CA ASN A 261 32.59 -4.43 35.70
C ASN A 261 34.03 -4.03 36.04
N SER A 262 34.78 -3.46 35.09
CA SER A 262 36.20 -3.09 35.28
C SER A 262 37.07 -4.26 35.75
N VAL A 263 36.83 -5.46 35.21
CA VAL A 263 37.61 -6.69 35.47
C VAL A 263 38.15 -7.26 34.17
N ARG A 264 39.25 -8.02 34.19
CA ARG A 264 39.74 -8.71 32.98
C ARG A 264 38.86 -9.90 32.68
N ALA A 265 38.31 -9.97 31.47
CA ALA A 265 37.56 -11.14 31.06
C ALA A 265 37.73 -11.46 29.57
N SER A 266 37.63 -12.74 29.21
CA SER A 266 37.74 -13.22 27.83
C SER A 266 36.79 -14.37 27.54
N TYR A 267 36.47 -14.55 26.26
CA TYR A 267 35.82 -15.75 25.75
C TYR A 267 36.85 -16.70 25.14
N ARG A 268 36.73 -18.00 25.42
CA ARG A 268 37.55 -19.04 24.80
C ARG A 268 36.65 -20.18 24.31
N GLN A 269 36.66 -20.41 23.01
CA GLN A 269 35.99 -21.57 22.43
C GLN A 269 36.68 -22.86 22.91
N ILE A 270 35.89 -23.86 23.32
CA ILE A 270 36.35 -25.21 23.70
C ILE A 270 35.65 -26.27 22.85
N SER A 271 36.11 -27.52 22.86
CA SER A 271 35.37 -28.59 22.18
C SER A 271 34.10 -28.99 22.95
N LEU A 272 33.17 -29.68 22.28
CA LEU A 272 32.00 -30.28 22.93
C LEU A 272 32.44 -31.28 24.02
N GLU A 273 33.37 -32.16 23.69
CA GLU A 273 33.95 -33.14 24.62
C GLU A 273 34.58 -32.46 25.85
N ASP A 274 35.32 -31.36 25.67
CA ASP A 274 35.89 -30.61 26.80
C ASP A 274 34.82 -30.09 27.76
N LEU A 275 33.68 -29.61 27.23
CA LEU A 275 32.59 -29.13 28.08
C LEU A 275 31.91 -30.29 28.82
N ILE A 276 31.71 -31.42 28.16
CA ILE A 276 31.13 -32.63 28.76
C ILE A 276 32.01 -33.11 29.91
N ASP A 277 33.32 -33.25 29.70
CA ASP A 277 34.27 -33.74 30.70
C ASP A 277 34.40 -32.82 31.92
N ARG A 278 34.18 -31.52 31.74
CA ARG A 278 34.21 -30.51 32.81
C ARG A 278 32.89 -30.39 33.57
N THR A 279 31.81 -30.95 33.04
CA THR A 279 30.47 -30.85 33.64
C THR A 279 30.22 -32.06 34.55
N PRO A 280 29.86 -31.88 35.84
CA PRO A 280 29.69 -33.01 36.76
C PRO A 280 28.67 -34.08 36.33
N ASP A 281 27.66 -33.68 35.57
CA ASP A 281 26.68 -34.57 34.95
C ASP A 281 26.91 -34.57 33.43
N ALA A 282 27.45 -35.67 32.90
CA ALA A 282 27.82 -35.78 31.49
C ALA A 282 26.62 -35.65 30.54
N GLU A 283 25.42 -36.11 30.93
CA GLU A 283 24.22 -35.94 30.12
C GLU A 283 23.79 -34.47 30.09
N PHE A 284 23.95 -33.75 31.20
CA PHE A 284 23.71 -32.31 31.24
C PHE A 284 24.73 -31.55 30.39
N GLY A 285 26.01 -31.90 30.51
CA GLY A 285 27.10 -31.33 29.72
C GLY A 285 26.89 -31.52 28.22
N ARG A 286 26.37 -32.69 27.81
CA ARG A 286 26.07 -32.98 26.40
C ARG A 286 24.91 -32.14 25.87
N GLU A 287 23.78 -32.08 26.59
CA GLU A 287 22.62 -31.28 26.19
C GLU A 287 22.97 -29.78 26.06
N VAL A 288 23.68 -29.25 27.07
CA VAL A 288 24.12 -27.85 27.07
C VAL A 288 25.19 -27.61 26.00
N GLY A 289 26.11 -28.54 25.81
CA GLY A 289 27.15 -28.43 24.81
C GLY A 289 26.62 -28.45 23.38
N ASP A 290 25.66 -29.32 23.08
CA ASP A 290 24.99 -29.36 21.77
C ASP A 290 24.27 -28.02 21.50
N MET A 291 23.59 -27.45 22.49
CA MET A 291 22.94 -26.13 22.40
C MET A 291 23.93 -25.02 22.00
N PHE A 292 25.07 -24.95 22.69
CA PHE A 292 26.09 -23.94 22.40
C PHE A 292 26.82 -24.22 21.07
N ALA A 293 27.05 -25.48 20.71
CA ALA A 293 27.62 -25.84 19.43
C ALA A 293 26.68 -25.49 18.26
N TYR A 294 25.38 -25.77 18.41
CA TYR A 294 24.32 -25.45 17.46
C TYR A 294 24.24 -23.94 17.13
N SER A 295 24.53 -23.09 18.12
CA SER A 295 24.58 -21.64 17.95
C SER A 295 25.63 -21.14 16.95
N THR A 296 26.61 -21.97 16.58
CA THR A 296 27.63 -21.62 15.57
C THR A 296 27.10 -21.80 14.16
N GLU A 297 26.52 -22.96 13.89
CA GLU A 297 26.03 -23.36 12.57
C GLU A 297 24.99 -24.47 12.78
N PRO A 298 23.73 -24.25 12.37
CA PRO A 298 23.24 -23.14 11.53
C PRO A 298 23.04 -21.79 12.23
N GLY A 299 23.13 -21.72 13.56
CA GLY A 299 22.75 -20.54 14.36
C GLY A 299 21.73 -20.93 15.44
N TYR A 300 21.60 -20.14 16.50
CA TYR A 300 20.76 -20.49 17.66
C TYR A 300 19.27 -20.62 17.31
N ASP A 301 18.81 -19.88 16.31
CA ASP A 301 17.46 -19.90 15.76
C ASP A 301 17.29 -20.89 14.60
N GLY A 302 18.31 -21.69 14.31
CA GLY A 302 18.31 -22.62 13.18
C GLY A 302 18.58 -22.01 11.82
N GLY A 303 18.90 -20.71 11.72
CA GLY A 303 19.05 -20.02 10.44
C GLY A 303 17.71 -19.85 9.69
N GLU A 304 16.61 -19.83 10.42
CA GLU A 304 15.25 -19.68 9.88
C GLU A 304 15.05 -18.27 9.28
N ARG A 305 14.95 -18.18 7.95
CA ARG A 305 14.84 -16.89 7.23
C ARG A 305 13.52 -16.15 7.42
N GLU A 306 12.47 -16.85 7.87
CA GLU A 306 11.12 -16.32 8.04
C GLU A 306 10.82 -15.87 9.48
N LEU A 307 11.82 -15.93 10.37
CA LEU A 307 11.67 -15.57 11.77
C LEU A 307 11.57 -14.05 11.93
N LEU A 308 10.49 -13.58 12.54
CA LEU A 308 10.21 -12.16 12.73
C LEU A 308 10.80 -11.66 14.05
N HIS A 309 11.43 -10.48 14.02
CA HIS A 309 12.07 -9.86 15.18
C HIS A 309 11.21 -8.74 15.77
N ALA A 310 11.62 -8.20 16.93
CA ALA A 310 11.00 -7.01 17.52
C ALA A 310 10.97 -5.83 16.54
N ALA A 311 11.98 -5.70 15.66
CA ALA A 311 12.00 -4.70 14.61
C ALA A 311 10.86 -4.88 13.61
N ASP A 312 10.48 -6.12 13.27
CA ASP A 312 9.39 -6.42 12.33
C ASP A 312 8.00 -6.22 12.94
N ILE A 313 7.90 -6.36 14.27
CA ILE A 313 6.69 -6.00 15.03
C ILE A 313 6.56 -4.47 15.15
N ARG A 314 7.70 -3.76 15.26
CA ARG A 314 7.75 -2.28 15.34
C ARG A 314 7.66 -1.60 13.99
N LYS A 315 8.07 -2.27 12.92
CA LYS A 315 7.63 -1.89 11.57
C LYS A 315 6.12 -1.88 11.68
N PRO A 316 5.45 -0.74 11.44
CA PRO A 316 4.00 -0.76 11.33
C PRO A 316 3.66 -1.87 10.35
N SER A 317 3.12 -2.97 10.89
CA SER A 317 2.83 -4.16 10.11
C SER A 317 1.91 -3.71 8.99
N GLY A 318 2.41 -3.80 7.76
CA GLY A 318 1.65 -3.40 6.58
C GLY A 318 2.22 -2.24 5.76
N LEU A 319 3.19 -1.43 6.25
CA LEU A 319 3.71 -0.35 5.38
C LEU A 319 4.63 -0.90 4.28
N SER A 320 4.21 -0.76 3.03
CA SER A 320 4.97 -1.10 1.83
C SER A 320 5.40 0.17 1.09
N PRO A 321 6.59 0.17 0.46
CA PRO A 321 7.03 1.30 -0.34
C PRO A 321 6.22 1.39 -1.64
N TYR A 322 5.93 2.62 -2.10
CA TYR A 322 5.37 2.88 -3.42
C TYR A 322 5.89 4.20 -3.99
N THR A 323 5.69 4.39 -5.29
CA THR A 323 6.15 5.57 -6.02
C THR A 323 4.97 6.43 -6.45
N ASN A 324 5.08 7.74 -6.23
CA ASN A 324 4.20 8.72 -6.85
C ASN A 324 4.80 9.22 -8.17
N PRO A 325 3.97 9.67 -9.13
CA PRO A 325 2.50 9.67 -9.08
C PRO A 325 1.90 8.26 -9.26
N ILE A 326 0.70 8.03 -8.73
CA ILE A 326 -0.04 6.76 -8.92
C ILE A 326 -0.77 6.71 -10.26
N LEU A 327 -1.16 7.87 -10.82
CA LEU A 327 -1.59 8.03 -12.20
C LEU A 327 -0.68 9.10 -12.85
N PRO A 328 0.40 8.69 -13.56
CA PRO A 328 1.30 9.60 -14.25
C PRO A 328 0.67 10.20 -15.52
N GLY A 329 1.11 11.41 -15.87
CA GLY A 329 0.55 12.17 -16.98
C GLY A 329 -0.64 13.03 -16.56
N TRP A 330 -1.37 13.55 -17.54
CA TRP A 330 -2.46 14.50 -17.29
C TRP A 330 -3.69 13.81 -16.67
N HIS A 331 -3.65 13.70 -15.34
CA HIS A 331 -4.64 13.11 -14.44
C HIS A 331 -4.95 14.10 -13.33
N SER A 332 -5.57 15.21 -13.72
CA SER A 332 -5.89 16.32 -12.80
C SER A 332 -7.14 16.04 -11.98
N ASP A 333 -7.25 16.74 -10.85
CA ASP A 333 -8.47 16.86 -10.05
C ASP A 333 -9.08 15.48 -9.68
N PRO A 334 -8.32 14.61 -8.99
CA PRO A 334 -8.73 13.24 -8.72
C PRO A 334 -9.80 13.16 -7.64
N SER A 335 -10.84 12.35 -7.86
CA SER A 335 -11.81 11.95 -6.84
C SER A 335 -11.95 10.43 -6.81
N CYS A 336 -11.95 9.85 -5.60
CA CYS A 336 -11.89 8.40 -5.40
C CYS A 336 -12.94 7.89 -4.43
N ALA A 337 -13.46 6.68 -4.67
CA ALA A 337 -14.38 6.00 -3.78
C ALA A 337 -14.06 4.50 -3.72
N TYR A 338 -14.01 3.94 -2.51
CA TYR A 338 -14.00 2.50 -2.29
C TYR A 338 -15.41 1.94 -2.30
N VAL A 339 -15.58 0.79 -2.98
CA VAL A 339 -16.85 0.09 -3.11
C VAL A 339 -16.69 -1.31 -2.56
N GLU A 340 -17.32 -1.57 -1.41
CA GLU A 340 -17.18 -2.81 -0.64
C GLU A 340 -17.68 -4.02 -1.42
N GLU A 341 -18.80 -3.90 -2.15
CA GLU A 341 -19.39 -5.00 -2.90
C GLU A 341 -18.53 -5.44 -4.10
N GLU A 342 -17.62 -4.57 -4.55
CA GLU A 342 -16.66 -4.83 -5.61
C GLU A 342 -15.25 -5.13 -5.08
N ASP A 343 -15.00 -4.92 -3.78
CA ASP A 343 -13.66 -4.93 -3.17
C ASP A 343 -12.67 -4.13 -4.03
N THR A 344 -13.08 -2.95 -4.49
CA THR A 344 -12.36 -2.15 -5.50
C THR A 344 -12.48 -0.66 -5.21
N ILE A 345 -11.38 0.06 -5.42
CA ILE A 345 -11.31 1.52 -5.36
C ILE A 345 -11.41 2.05 -6.80
N PHE A 346 -12.27 3.03 -7.01
CA PHE A 346 -12.45 3.70 -8.31
C PHE A 346 -12.06 5.17 -8.19
N CYS A 347 -11.34 5.69 -9.17
CA CYS A 347 -10.95 7.09 -9.26
C CYS A 347 -11.27 7.68 -10.63
N VAL A 348 -11.57 8.97 -10.67
CA VAL A 348 -11.84 9.73 -11.90
C VAL A 348 -11.02 11.01 -11.93
N THR A 349 -10.77 11.54 -13.12
CA THR A 349 -9.97 12.75 -13.33
C THR A 349 -10.61 13.67 -14.38
N SER A 350 -10.31 14.97 -14.33
CA SER A 350 -10.82 15.96 -15.29
C SER A 350 -10.19 15.80 -16.68
N THR A 351 -10.92 16.18 -17.74
CA THR A 351 -10.49 15.99 -19.15
C THR A 351 -10.69 17.18 -20.07
N PHE A 352 -11.18 18.32 -19.57
CA PHE A 352 -11.41 19.53 -20.36
C PHE A 352 -12.17 19.24 -21.66
N ILE A 353 -11.59 19.56 -22.82
CA ILE A 353 -12.21 19.31 -24.13
C ILE A 353 -11.73 18.03 -24.81
N ALA A 354 -10.92 17.20 -24.15
CA ALA A 354 -10.54 15.89 -24.67
C ALA A 354 -11.73 14.91 -24.65
N PHE A 355 -11.72 13.97 -25.60
CA PHE A 355 -12.76 12.95 -25.74
C PHE A 355 -12.11 11.60 -26.10
N PRO A 356 -12.57 10.45 -25.57
CA PRO A 356 -13.53 10.32 -24.48
C PRO A 356 -13.01 11.01 -23.21
N GLY A 357 -13.92 11.36 -22.29
CA GLY A 357 -13.62 12.12 -21.10
C GLY A 357 -14.05 11.41 -19.82
N LEU A 358 -13.57 11.93 -18.68
CA LEU A 358 -13.81 11.37 -17.35
C LEU A 358 -13.45 9.87 -17.27
N PRO A 359 -12.18 9.51 -17.49
CA PRO A 359 -11.72 8.14 -17.38
C PRO A 359 -11.93 7.63 -15.95
N VAL A 360 -12.35 6.37 -15.83
CA VAL A 360 -12.53 5.66 -14.57
C VAL A 360 -11.39 4.68 -14.41
N TYR A 361 -10.59 4.85 -13.36
CA TYR A 361 -9.51 3.95 -12.99
C TYR A 361 -9.94 3.08 -11.81
N ALA A 362 -9.62 1.80 -11.86
CA ALA A 362 -9.93 0.83 -10.81
C ALA A 362 -8.66 0.17 -10.26
N THR A 363 -8.63 -0.07 -8.95
CA THR A 363 -7.55 -0.79 -8.28
C THR A 363 -8.08 -1.59 -7.07
N LYS A 364 -7.38 -2.66 -6.71
CA LYS A 364 -7.58 -3.40 -5.46
C LYS A 364 -6.42 -3.26 -4.47
N ASP A 365 -5.33 -2.63 -4.90
CA ASP A 365 -4.07 -2.63 -4.15
C ASP A 365 -3.37 -1.27 -4.09
N LEU A 366 -3.99 -0.22 -4.64
CA LEU A 366 -3.48 1.16 -4.72
C LEU A 366 -2.19 1.32 -5.53
N GLN A 367 -1.71 0.24 -6.14
CA GLN A 367 -0.43 0.17 -6.85
C GLN A 367 -0.65 -0.04 -8.35
N ASN A 368 -1.58 -0.93 -8.70
CA ASN A 368 -1.91 -1.28 -10.06
C ASN A 368 -3.28 -0.69 -10.41
N TRP A 369 -3.28 0.25 -11.35
CA TRP A 369 -4.46 0.96 -11.78
C TRP A 369 -4.80 0.59 -13.22
N LYS A 370 -6.03 0.16 -13.45
CA LYS A 370 -6.56 -0.13 -14.79
C LYS A 370 -7.60 0.90 -15.16
N GLN A 371 -7.52 1.50 -16.35
CA GLN A 371 -8.62 2.30 -16.88
C GLN A 371 -9.74 1.34 -17.31
N VAL A 372 -10.90 1.39 -16.67
CA VAL A 372 -11.98 0.41 -16.88
C VAL A 372 -13.14 0.94 -17.72
N SER A 373 -13.33 2.26 -17.77
CA SER A 373 -14.32 2.92 -18.64
C SER A 373 -14.03 4.41 -18.77
N ASN A 374 -14.84 5.12 -19.55
CA ASN A 374 -14.95 6.57 -19.59
C ASN A 374 -16.41 6.96 -19.34
N VAL A 375 -16.66 7.83 -18.35
CA VAL A 375 -18.03 8.28 -18.03
C VAL A 375 -18.62 9.07 -19.20
N PHE A 376 -17.81 9.90 -19.84
CA PHE A 376 -18.20 10.69 -21.00
C PHE A 376 -17.62 10.07 -22.29
N ASN A 377 -18.41 9.22 -22.93
CA ASN A 377 -17.98 8.35 -24.04
C ASN A 377 -18.79 8.50 -25.33
N ARG A 378 -19.82 9.34 -25.34
CA ARG A 378 -20.65 9.55 -26.55
C ARG A 378 -21.12 11.00 -26.71
N PRO A 379 -21.23 11.51 -27.95
CA PRO A 379 -21.63 12.89 -28.18
C PRO A 379 -23.00 13.28 -27.64
N SER A 380 -23.92 12.33 -27.49
CA SER A 380 -25.27 12.58 -26.94
C SER A 380 -25.26 13.06 -25.49
N GLN A 381 -24.22 12.72 -24.72
CA GLN A 381 -24.11 13.13 -23.32
C GLN A 381 -23.84 14.63 -23.19
N ILE A 382 -23.01 15.22 -24.05
CA ILE A 382 -22.67 16.65 -24.00
C ILE A 382 -22.56 17.24 -25.42
N PRO A 383 -23.67 17.40 -26.16
CA PRO A 383 -23.61 17.82 -27.56
C PRO A 383 -22.87 19.14 -27.77
N SER A 384 -22.96 20.07 -26.80
CA SER A 384 -22.33 21.39 -26.84
C SER A 384 -20.80 21.39 -26.84
N LEU A 385 -20.14 20.27 -26.51
CA LEU A 385 -18.67 20.18 -26.60
C LEU A 385 -18.16 20.47 -28.02
N SER A 386 -18.94 20.12 -29.05
CA SER A 386 -18.61 20.40 -30.45
C SER A 386 -18.42 21.88 -30.75
N ASN A 387 -18.94 22.77 -29.90
CA ASN A 387 -18.90 24.22 -30.10
C ASN A 387 -18.07 24.93 -29.01
N THR A 388 -17.39 24.18 -28.14
CA THR A 388 -16.54 24.75 -27.08
C THR A 388 -15.19 25.18 -27.66
N THR A 389 -15.02 26.47 -27.92
CA THR A 389 -13.81 27.03 -28.54
C THR A 389 -12.66 27.27 -27.58
N ASN A 390 -12.96 27.54 -26.30
CA ASN A 390 -11.94 27.72 -25.27
C ASN A 390 -11.13 26.43 -25.09
N GLN A 391 -9.82 26.49 -25.32
CA GLN A 391 -8.89 25.35 -25.18
C GLN A 391 -8.71 24.90 -23.72
N GLN A 392 -9.25 25.66 -22.76
CA GLN A 392 -9.30 25.32 -21.33
C GLN A 392 -10.75 25.11 -20.84
N GLY A 393 -11.73 25.09 -21.74
CA GLY A 393 -13.13 24.81 -21.39
C GLY A 393 -13.41 23.32 -21.25
N GLY A 394 -14.69 22.96 -21.25
CA GLY A 394 -15.12 21.56 -21.19
C GLY A 394 -15.27 21.05 -19.76
N ILE A 395 -14.81 19.83 -19.49
CA ILE A 395 -15.04 19.11 -18.24
C ILE A 395 -13.97 19.43 -17.19
N TYR A 396 -14.38 20.11 -16.13
CA TYR A 396 -13.53 20.48 -15.00
C TYR A 396 -13.49 19.37 -13.93
N ALA A 397 -13.14 19.68 -12.68
CA ALA A 397 -13.00 18.73 -11.58
C ALA A 397 -14.28 17.89 -11.36
N PRO A 398 -14.21 16.56 -11.51
CA PRO A 398 -15.31 15.66 -11.19
C PRO A 398 -15.23 15.18 -9.74
N THR A 399 -16.41 14.90 -9.16
CA THR A 399 -16.51 14.14 -7.91
C THR A 399 -17.21 12.82 -8.18
N LEU A 400 -16.62 11.71 -7.72
CA LEU A 400 -17.21 10.36 -7.77
C LEU A 400 -17.67 9.94 -6.37
N ARG A 401 -18.92 9.51 -6.26
CA ARG A 401 -19.50 8.91 -5.05
C ARG A 401 -20.24 7.62 -5.40
N TYR A 402 -20.29 6.70 -4.46
CA TYR A 402 -21.05 5.47 -4.57
C TYR A 402 -22.09 5.40 -3.46
N ARG A 403 -23.32 5.04 -3.80
CA ARG A 403 -24.41 4.89 -2.84
C ARG A 403 -25.45 3.89 -3.36
N ASP A 404 -25.81 2.95 -2.51
CA ASP A 404 -26.94 2.03 -2.73
C ASP A 404 -26.92 1.34 -4.11
N GLY A 405 -25.77 0.78 -4.51
CA GLY A 405 -25.61 0.09 -5.79
C GLY A 405 -25.39 0.99 -7.01
N THR A 406 -25.26 2.31 -6.82
CA THR A 406 -25.16 3.29 -7.90
C THR A 406 -23.94 4.20 -7.73
N PHE A 407 -23.16 4.34 -8.79
CA PHE A 407 -22.14 5.36 -8.93
C PHE A 407 -22.77 6.67 -9.39
N TYR A 408 -22.38 7.76 -8.77
CA TYR A 408 -22.75 9.14 -9.12
C TYR A 408 -21.48 9.91 -9.43
N LEU A 409 -21.38 10.45 -10.64
CA LEU A 409 -20.34 11.41 -10.99
C LEU A 409 -20.98 12.76 -11.22
N ILE A 410 -20.56 13.76 -10.45
CA ILE A 410 -21.01 15.16 -10.59
C ILE A 410 -19.85 16.03 -11.09
N VAL A 411 -20.11 16.94 -12.02
CA VAL A 411 -19.07 17.79 -12.62
C VAL A 411 -19.65 19.08 -13.20
N SER A 412 -18.82 20.13 -13.31
CA SER A 412 -19.14 21.33 -14.09
C SER A 412 -18.60 21.23 -15.52
N PHE A 413 -19.46 21.54 -16.49
CA PHE A 413 -19.09 21.72 -17.89
C PHE A 413 -19.03 23.21 -18.23
N LEU A 414 -17.85 23.69 -18.60
CA LEU A 414 -17.58 25.08 -18.99
C LEU A 414 -17.52 25.18 -20.53
N GLY A 415 -18.68 25.09 -21.16
CA GLY A 415 -18.86 25.28 -22.59
C GLY A 415 -19.48 26.63 -22.94
N PRO A 416 -20.18 26.72 -24.10
CA PRO A 416 -20.97 27.91 -24.45
C PRO A 416 -21.98 28.31 -23.37
N GLU A 417 -22.49 27.33 -22.63
CA GLU A 417 -23.26 27.50 -21.41
C GLU A 417 -22.56 26.72 -20.28
N VAL A 418 -22.45 27.35 -19.12
CA VAL A 418 -21.95 26.71 -17.90
C VAL A 418 -23.09 25.95 -17.25
N LYS A 419 -22.88 24.65 -17.03
CA LYS A 419 -23.88 23.77 -16.41
C LYS A 419 -23.24 22.69 -15.55
N GLY A 420 -24.00 22.21 -14.58
CA GLY A 420 -23.66 21.02 -13.81
C GLY A 420 -24.24 19.79 -14.48
N LEU A 421 -23.52 18.68 -14.39
CA LEU A 421 -23.90 17.39 -14.94
C LEU A 421 -23.78 16.33 -13.86
N VAL A 422 -24.81 15.48 -13.71
CA VAL A 422 -24.75 14.27 -12.89
C VAL A 422 -24.93 13.04 -13.78
N PHE A 423 -23.93 12.19 -13.82
CA PHE A 423 -23.94 10.88 -14.48
C PHE A 423 -24.17 9.77 -13.46
N THR A 424 -24.83 8.70 -13.88
CA THR A 424 -25.04 7.52 -13.04
C THR A 424 -24.67 6.23 -13.76
N SER A 425 -24.23 5.23 -13.01
CA SER A 425 -24.03 3.86 -13.50
C SER A 425 -24.18 2.84 -12.37
N SER A 426 -24.63 1.63 -12.68
CA SER A 426 -24.53 0.46 -11.80
C SER A 426 -23.35 -0.45 -12.16
N ASP A 427 -22.63 -0.13 -13.24
CA ASP A 427 -21.50 -0.89 -13.74
C ASP A 427 -20.40 0.09 -14.20
N PRO A 428 -19.38 0.35 -13.36
CA PRO A 428 -18.31 1.29 -13.68
C PRO A 428 -17.31 0.71 -14.69
N TYR A 429 -17.43 -0.56 -15.08
CA TYR A 429 -16.51 -1.25 -15.99
C TYR A 429 -16.94 -1.19 -17.46
N SER A 430 -18.01 -0.46 -17.77
CA SER A 430 -18.60 -0.39 -19.10
C SER A 430 -18.99 1.05 -19.48
N ASP A 431 -18.41 1.55 -20.57
CA ASP A 431 -18.76 2.86 -21.15
C ASP A 431 -20.27 3.00 -21.39
N ALA A 432 -20.90 1.93 -21.90
CA ALA A 432 -22.31 1.93 -22.26
C ALA A 432 -23.25 1.96 -21.04
N ALA A 433 -22.76 1.65 -19.84
CA ALA A 433 -23.55 1.64 -18.62
C ALA A 433 -23.76 3.04 -18.03
N TRP A 434 -22.89 4.00 -18.36
CA TRP A 434 -23.03 5.39 -17.90
C TRP A 434 -24.20 6.10 -18.58
N SER A 435 -25.05 6.75 -17.78
CA SER A 435 -26.24 7.45 -18.25
C SER A 435 -25.93 8.67 -19.13
N ASP A 436 -26.95 9.17 -19.84
CA ASP A 436 -26.93 10.59 -20.23
C ASP A 436 -27.06 11.44 -18.95
N PRO A 437 -26.46 12.63 -18.87
CA PRO A 437 -26.41 13.37 -17.62
C PRO A 437 -27.75 14.03 -17.28
N LEU A 438 -28.06 14.08 -15.98
CA LEU A 438 -28.99 15.08 -15.45
C LEU A 438 -28.27 16.44 -15.48
N GLU A 439 -28.82 17.39 -16.23
CA GLU A 439 -28.32 18.77 -16.23
C GLU A 439 -28.93 19.58 -15.09
N PHE A 440 -28.13 20.41 -14.44
CA PHE A 440 -28.60 21.35 -13.41
C PHE A 440 -27.87 22.70 -13.48
N SER A 441 -28.47 23.73 -12.88
CA SER A 441 -27.87 25.06 -12.76
C SER A 441 -26.80 25.07 -11.67
N VAL A 442 -25.58 24.64 -12.00
CA VAL A 442 -24.43 24.71 -11.09
C VAL A 442 -24.08 26.15 -10.72
N ARG A 443 -23.53 26.34 -9.52
CA ARG A 443 -22.95 27.61 -9.07
C ARG A 443 -21.43 27.49 -9.10
N GLY A 444 -20.82 28.03 -10.15
CA GLY A 444 -19.37 27.99 -10.38
C GLY A 444 -18.84 26.61 -10.77
N ILE A 445 -17.75 26.18 -10.12
CA ILE A 445 -16.96 25.00 -10.46
C ILE A 445 -16.89 24.00 -9.28
N ASP A 446 -16.27 22.85 -9.54
CA ASP A 446 -15.91 21.83 -8.57
C ASP A 446 -17.07 21.38 -7.66
N PRO A 447 -18.19 20.90 -8.24
CA PRO A 447 -19.29 20.40 -7.45
C PRO A 447 -18.94 19.06 -6.78
N ASP A 448 -19.20 18.95 -5.49
CA ASP A 448 -19.27 17.72 -4.70
C ASP A 448 -20.72 17.41 -4.34
N ILE A 449 -21.08 16.13 -4.34
CA ILE A 449 -22.42 15.65 -4.01
C ILE A 449 -22.41 14.96 -2.65
N PHE A 450 -23.28 15.42 -1.76
CA PHE A 450 -23.38 14.95 -0.37
C PHE A 450 -24.82 14.58 -0.03
N TRP A 451 -25.03 13.41 0.56
CA TRP A 451 -26.32 12.98 1.08
C TRP A 451 -26.31 13.12 2.59
N ASP A 452 -27.27 13.87 3.12
CA ASP A 452 -27.39 14.04 4.55
C ASP A 452 -28.26 12.96 5.21
N ASP A 453 -28.23 12.88 6.53
CA ASP A 453 -29.00 11.96 7.37
C ASP A 453 -30.52 12.16 7.21
N ASP A 454 -30.94 13.35 6.77
CA ASP A 454 -32.35 13.67 6.47
C ASP A 454 -32.82 13.19 5.09
N GLY A 455 -31.91 12.61 4.29
CA GLY A 455 -32.16 12.13 2.93
C GLY A 455 -32.08 13.20 1.85
N THR A 456 -31.80 14.46 2.20
CA THR A 456 -31.62 15.54 1.23
C THR A 456 -30.25 15.40 0.56
N VAL A 457 -30.24 15.61 -0.75
CA VAL A 457 -29.01 15.70 -1.55
C VAL A 457 -28.59 17.15 -1.65
N TYR A 458 -27.33 17.40 -1.32
CA TYR A 458 -26.70 18.71 -1.41
C TYR A 458 -25.56 18.68 -2.41
N VAL A 459 -25.38 19.83 -3.07
CA VAL A 459 -24.21 20.16 -3.85
C VAL A 459 -23.42 21.22 -3.09
N THR A 460 -22.12 20.99 -2.94
CA THR A 460 -21.16 21.98 -2.47
C THR A 460 -20.25 22.34 -3.64
N SER A 461 -20.11 23.62 -3.97
CA SER A 461 -19.35 24.06 -5.15
C SER A 461 -18.66 25.40 -4.90
N ALA A 462 -17.70 25.76 -5.75
CA ALA A 462 -16.87 26.96 -5.60
C ALA A 462 -17.22 28.04 -6.62
N ASP A 463 -17.42 29.27 -6.15
CA ASP A 463 -17.74 30.42 -7.01
C ASP A 463 -17.42 31.74 -6.29
N ASP A 464 -16.91 32.74 -7.01
CA ASP A 464 -16.54 34.07 -6.51
C ASP A 464 -15.76 34.04 -5.17
N ALA A 465 -14.72 33.19 -5.10
CA ALA A 465 -13.87 32.97 -3.92
C ALA A 465 -14.63 32.54 -2.64
N ARG A 466 -15.76 31.84 -2.80
CA ARG A 466 -16.59 31.30 -1.71
C ARG A 466 -17.06 29.90 -2.03
N ILE A 467 -17.23 29.12 -0.97
CA ILE A 467 -17.88 27.81 -1.04
C ILE A 467 -19.39 27.99 -0.86
N GLN A 468 -20.12 27.56 -1.87
CA GLN A 468 -21.58 27.56 -1.93
C GLN A 468 -22.14 26.18 -1.61
N HIS A 469 -23.35 26.14 -1.05
CA HIS A 469 -24.03 24.92 -0.68
C HIS A 469 -25.54 25.05 -0.88
N TYR A 470 -26.13 24.12 -1.63
CA TYR A 470 -27.54 24.15 -2.02
C TYR A 470 -28.05 22.73 -2.28
N SER A 471 -29.36 22.50 -2.12
CA SER A 471 -29.95 21.18 -2.41
C SER A 471 -30.04 20.94 -3.93
N LEU A 472 -30.03 19.68 -4.34
CA LEU A 472 -30.27 19.23 -5.71
C LEU A 472 -31.32 18.11 -5.71
N ASP A 473 -32.37 18.27 -6.51
CA ASP A 473 -33.29 17.17 -6.81
C ASP A 473 -32.72 16.32 -7.95
N LEU A 474 -32.36 15.07 -7.67
CA LEU A 474 -31.75 14.14 -8.64
C LEU A 474 -32.74 13.61 -9.70
N GLN A 475 -34.03 13.92 -9.61
CA GLN A 475 -35.02 13.57 -10.64
C GLN A 475 -35.27 14.73 -11.61
N THR A 476 -35.24 15.97 -11.11
CA THR A 476 -35.63 17.15 -11.89
C THR A 476 -34.47 18.08 -12.26
N GLY A 477 -33.35 18.01 -11.53
CA GLY A 477 -32.24 18.96 -11.66
C GLY A 477 -32.50 20.32 -10.98
N GLU A 478 -33.62 20.48 -10.28
CA GLU A 478 -33.95 21.71 -9.56
C GLU A 478 -33.02 21.91 -8.36
N THR A 479 -32.54 23.14 -8.18
CA THR A 479 -31.65 23.52 -7.08
C THR A 479 -32.33 24.41 -6.05
N GLY A 480 -31.95 24.23 -4.79
CA GLY A 480 -32.43 25.04 -3.66
C GLY A 480 -31.72 26.39 -3.54
N PRO A 481 -32.08 27.19 -2.52
CA PRO A 481 -31.38 28.44 -2.22
C PRO A 481 -29.93 28.19 -1.80
N VAL A 482 -29.04 29.10 -2.20
CA VAL A 482 -27.61 29.06 -1.88
C VAL A 482 -27.35 29.49 -0.45
N THR A 483 -26.56 28.70 0.27
CA THR A 483 -25.91 29.05 1.54
C THR A 483 -24.41 29.17 1.31
N TYR A 484 -23.79 30.24 1.83
CA TYR A 484 -22.33 30.39 1.80
C TYR A 484 -21.74 29.70 3.03
N LEU A 485 -20.86 28.71 2.82
CA LEU A 485 -20.24 27.96 3.91
C LEU A 485 -18.99 28.65 4.43
N TRP A 486 -18.01 28.86 3.56
CA TRP A 486 -16.67 29.32 3.95
C TRP A 486 -15.95 29.99 2.78
N ASN A 487 -14.92 30.80 3.07
CA ASN A 487 -14.14 31.56 2.09
C ASN A 487 -12.62 31.30 2.22
N GLY A 488 -12.25 30.14 2.77
CA GLY A 488 -10.86 29.74 2.98
C GLY A 488 -10.19 30.36 4.20
N THR A 489 -8.90 30.06 4.37
CA THR A 489 -8.05 30.63 5.44
C THR A 489 -7.47 32.00 5.06
N GLY A 490 -7.76 32.45 3.83
CA GLY A 490 -7.22 33.67 3.22
C GLY A 490 -6.36 33.41 1.98
N GLY A 491 -6.24 32.15 1.55
CA GLY A 491 -5.62 31.80 0.27
C GLY A 491 -6.45 32.27 -0.94
N ALA A 492 -5.80 32.39 -2.10
CA ALA A 492 -6.48 32.71 -3.35
C ALA A 492 -7.33 31.53 -3.84
N SER A 493 -8.41 31.81 -4.57
CA SER A 493 -9.26 30.81 -5.23
C SER A 493 -9.63 29.58 -4.36
N PRO A 494 -10.39 29.76 -3.26
CA PRO A 494 -11.05 28.64 -2.57
C PRO A 494 -11.85 27.76 -3.55
N GLU A 495 -11.47 26.50 -3.71
CA GLU A 495 -12.00 25.57 -4.71
C GLU A 495 -11.99 24.10 -4.22
N GLY A 496 -12.36 23.13 -5.07
CA GLY A 496 -12.36 21.70 -4.73
C GLY A 496 -13.07 21.32 -3.42
N PRO A 497 -14.27 21.84 -3.10
CA PRO A 497 -14.89 21.56 -1.81
C PRO A 497 -15.41 20.14 -1.70
N HIS A 498 -15.03 19.41 -0.65
CA HIS A 498 -15.65 18.13 -0.28
C HIS A 498 -16.25 18.20 1.12
N LEU A 499 -17.49 17.74 1.27
CA LEU A 499 -18.19 17.70 2.54
C LEU A 499 -18.27 16.27 3.09
N TYR A 500 -17.71 16.06 4.27
CA TYR A 500 -17.70 14.76 4.95
C TYR A 500 -18.54 14.79 6.23
N ARG A 501 -19.15 13.66 6.57
CA ARG A 501 -19.82 13.43 7.85
C ARG A 501 -19.04 12.38 8.65
N LYS A 502 -18.48 12.75 9.80
CA LYS A 502 -17.71 11.84 10.67
C LYS A 502 -17.75 12.30 12.13
N ASP A 503 -17.92 11.37 13.08
CA ASP A 503 -17.87 11.62 14.54
C ASP A 503 -18.72 12.81 15.02
N ASP A 504 -19.97 12.85 14.56
CA ASP A 504 -20.91 13.94 14.79
C ASP A 504 -20.50 15.32 14.23
N PHE A 505 -19.45 15.41 13.41
CA PHE A 505 -19.05 16.63 12.71
C PHE A 505 -19.34 16.55 11.21
N TYR A 506 -19.63 17.71 10.63
CA TYR A 506 -19.44 18.00 9.21
C TYR A 506 -18.03 18.55 9.06
N TYR A 507 -17.25 18.00 8.14
CA TYR A 507 -15.95 18.53 7.76
C TYR A 507 -16.04 19.07 6.34
N LEU A 508 -15.64 20.31 6.14
CA LEU A 508 -15.51 20.91 4.82
C LEU A 508 -14.02 21.04 4.51
N MET A 509 -13.57 20.27 3.53
CA MET A 509 -12.22 20.32 2.97
C MET A 509 -12.25 21.12 1.68
N ILE A 510 -11.25 21.97 1.45
CA ILE A 510 -11.12 22.78 0.23
C ILE A 510 -9.65 22.92 -0.15
N ALA A 511 -9.41 23.16 -1.43
CA ALA A 511 -8.16 23.71 -1.93
C ALA A 511 -8.15 25.24 -1.88
N GLU A 512 -6.98 25.84 -1.66
CA GLU A 512 -6.74 27.29 -1.82
C GLU A 512 -5.28 27.58 -2.16
N GLY A 513 -4.99 28.84 -2.51
CA GLY A 513 -3.69 29.29 -3.02
C GLY A 513 -3.57 29.27 -4.54
N GLY A 514 -4.66 28.93 -5.26
CA GLY A 514 -4.64 28.56 -6.68
C GLY A 514 -3.96 27.21 -6.93
N THR A 515 -3.92 26.77 -8.18
CA THR A 515 -3.35 25.47 -8.57
C THR A 515 -1.84 25.50 -8.87
N GLU A 516 -1.15 26.55 -8.43
CA GLU A 516 0.28 26.79 -8.68
C GLU A 516 1.13 26.52 -7.43
N LEU A 517 2.32 27.15 -7.30
CA LEU A 517 3.26 26.92 -6.20
C LEU A 517 2.71 27.21 -4.79
N SER A 518 1.61 27.94 -4.67
CA SER A 518 0.97 28.25 -3.39
C SER A 518 -0.15 27.27 -2.99
N HIS A 519 -0.46 26.29 -3.85
CA HIS A 519 -1.55 25.34 -3.68
C HIS A 519 -1.46 24.59 -2.35
N ALA A 520 -2.59 24.47 -1.66
CA ALA A 520 -2.69 23.82 -0.37
C ALA A 520 -4.11 23.35 -0.09
N GLU A 521 -4.23 22.25 0.64
CA GLU A 521 -5.48 21.73 1.15
C GLU A 521 -5.74 22.24 2.56
N THR A 522 -6.95 22.70 2.84
CA THR A 522 -7.37 23.23 4.13
C THR A 522 -8.72 22.69 4.55
N MET A 523 -8.95 22.60 5.85
CA MET A 523 -10.18 22.03 6.38
C MET A 523 -10.76 22.82 7.54
N VAL A 524 -12.08 22.80 7.64
CA VAL A 524 -12.86 23.25 8.80
C VAL A 524 -13.87 22.19 9.19
N ARG A 525 -14.42 22.29 10.42
CA ARG A 525 -15.48 21.39 10.88
C ARG A 525 -16.56 22.11 11.67
N SER A 526 -17.74 21.52 11.75
CA SER A 526 -18.84 22.04 12.57
C SER A 526 -19.78 20.92 13.00
N LYS A 527 -20.53 21.14 14.08
CA LYS A 527 -21.66 20.27 14.45
C LYS A 527 -22.91 20.54 13.60
N SER A 528 -22.89 21.60 12.78
CA SER A 528 -23.96 21.99 11.89
C SER A 528 -23.44 22.07 10.45
N ARG A 529 -24.18 21.54 9.49
CA ARG A 529 -23.82 21.52 8.06
C ARG A 529 -23.51 22.90 7.48
N THR A 530 -24.10 23.95 8.06
CA THR A 530 -23.93 25.34 7.62
C THR A 530 -23.06 26.17 8.55
N GLY A 531 -22.28 25.53 9.43
CA GLY A 531 -21.44 26.20 10.41
C GLY A 531 -22.20 26.67 11.67
N PRO A 532 -21.57 27.52 12.50
CA PRO A 532 -20.26 28.14 12.31
C PRO A 532 -19.12 27.12 12.30
N TRP A 533 -18.05 27.44 11.57
CA TRP A 533 -16.94 26.54 11.31
C TRP A 533 -15.77 26.76 12.29
N GLU A 534 -15.29 25.68 12.89
CA GLU A 534 -14.03 25.60 13.61
C GLU A 534 -12.89 25.36 12.61
N LEU A 535 -11.82 26.16 12.70
CA LEU A 535 -10.63 26.00 11.85
C LEU A 535 -9.79 24.82 12.31
N CYS A 536 -9.32 24.01 11.37
CA CYS A 536 -8.31 23.02 11.67
C CYS A 536 -7.01 23.72 12.14
N PRO A 537 -6.50 23.43 13.36
CA PRO A 537 -5.40 24.18 13.97
C PRO A 537 -4.06 23.98 13.25
N HIS A 538 -3.93 22.94 12.44
CA HIS A 538 -2.74 22.63 11.65
C HIS A 538 -2.99 22.82 10.13
N ASN A 539 -3.92 23.69 9.74
CA ASN A 539 -4.03 24.11 8.34
C ASN A 539 -2.71 24.74 7.84
N PRO A 540 -2.31 24.48 6.58
CA PRO A 540 -2.91 23.54 5.64
C PRO A 540 -2.62 22.08 6.00
N ILE A 541 -3.60 21.20 5.77
CA ILE A 541 -3.50 19.76 6.06
C ILE A 541 -2.66 19.00 5.03
N LEU A 542 -2.51 19.53 3.81
CA LEU A 542 -1.63 19.00 2.78
C LEU A 542 -1.09 20.14 1.90
N THR A 543 0.22 20.21 1.70
CA THR A 543 0.85 21.13 0.74
C THR A 543 2.33 20.79 0.56
N ASN A 544 2.90 21.17 -0.59
CA ASN A 544 4.36 21.25 -0.78
C ASN A 544 4.86 22.69 -1.01
N ARG A 545 4.01 23.71 -0.82
CA ARG A 545 4.41 25.12 -0.96
C ARG A 545 5.60 25.45 -0.07
N ASN A 546 6.49 26.32 -0.55
CA ASN A 546 7.72 26.72 0.16
C ASN A 546 8.69 25.57 0.52
N THR A 547 8.63 24.44 -0.20
CA THR A 547 9.59 23.33 -0.03
C THR A 547 10.50 23.20 -1.25
N THR A 548 11.56 22.39 -1.14
CA THR A 548 12.44 22.03 -2.26
C THR A 548 12.05 20.73 -2.95
N GLN A 549 10.85 20.21 -2.68
CA GLN A 549 10.41 18.91 -3.21
C GLN A 549 10.25 18.97 -4.73
N TYR A 550 10.48 17.83 -5.39
CA TYR A 550 10.29 17.72 -6.83
C TYR A 550 8.80 17.78 -7.23
N PHE A 551 7.95 17.19 -6.39
CA PHE A 551 6.50 17.29 -6.50
C PHE A 551 6.04 18.64 -5.91
N GLN A 552 5.47 19.50 -6.74
CA GLN A 552 4.92 20.80 -6.34
C GLN A 552 3.43 20.87 -6.68
N THR A 553 2.81 22.02 -6.43
CA THR A 553 1.39 22.29 -6.74
C THR A 553 0.41 21.31 -6.09
N VAL A 554 0.80 20.71 -4.95
CA VAL A 554 0.01 19.71 -4.23
C VAL A 554 -1.24 20.32 -3.59
N GLY A 555 -2.41 19.84 -3.97
CA GLY A 555 -3.72 20.24 -3.43
C GLY A 555 -4.86 19.56 -4.19
N HIS A 556 -6.08 20.07 -4.06
CA HIS A 556 -7.30 19.50 -4.66
C HIS A 556 -7.46 18.02 -4.28
N ALA A 557 -7.44 17.77 -2.97
CA ALA A 557 -7.44 16.42 -2.43
C ALA A 557 -8.85 15.84 -2.26
N ASP A 558 -8.98 14.51 -2.27
CA ASP A 558 -10.17 13.77 -1.84
C ASP A 558 -9.72 12.69 -0.83
N LEU A 559 -10.49 12.49 0.24
CA LEU A 559 -10.19 11.54 1.31
C LEU A 559 -11.07 10.29 1.19
N PHE A 560 -10.45 9.12 1.23
CA PHE A 560 -11.17 7.85 1.16
C PHE A 560 -10.48 6.77 2.01
N GLN A 561 -11.21 5.69 2.29
CA GLN A 561 -10.67 4.50 2.96
C GLN A 561 -10.44 3.37 1.96
N ASP A 562 -9.46 2.51 2.22
CA ASP A 562 -9.34 1.21 1.54
C ASP A 562 -10.22 0.13 2.19
N GLY A 563 -10.26 -1.08 1.61
CA GLY A 563 -11.03 -2.21 2.13
C GLY A 563 -10.60 -2.74 3.49
N THR A 564 -9.49 -2.25 4.04
CA THR A 564 -9.01 -2.57 5.40
C THR A 564 -9.23 -1.43 6.39
N GLY A 565 -9.84 -0.32 5.95
CA GLY A 565 -10.18 0.84 6.76
C GLY A 565 -9.06 1.87 6.92
N ASN A 566 -7.92 1.73 6.23
CA ASN A 566 -6.87 2.76 6.28
C ASN A 566 -7.32 3.99 5.50
N TRP A 567 -6.98 5.17 6.01
CA TRP A 567 -7.26 6.43 5.34
C TRP A 567 -6.16 6.80 4.34
N TRP A 568 -6.59 7.32 3.20
CA TRP A 568 -5.75 7.81 2.13
C TRP A 568 -6.23 9.18 1.65
N ALA A 569 -5.28 10.00 1.23
CA ALA A 569 -5.55 11.22 0.47
C ALA A 569 -5.05 11.03 -0.95
N VAL A 570 -5.95 11.15 -1.92
CA VAL A 570 -5.56 11.40 -3.31
C VAL A 570 -5.49 12.91 -3.52
N ALA A 571 -4.56 13.40 -4.35
CA ALA A 571 -4.43 14.81 -4.68
C ALA A 571 -3.80 14.97 -6.06
N LEU A 572 -3.81 16.19 -6.61
CA LEU A 572 -3.05 16.52 -7.82
C LEU A 572 -1.65 17.07 -7.48
N SER A 573 -0.69 16.94 -8.39
CA SER A 573 0.65 17.52 -8.28
C SER A 573 1.36 17.61 -9.62
N THR A 574 2.31 18.53 -9.77
CA THR A 574 3.24 18.56 -10.92
C THR A 574 4.63 18.06 -10.53
N ARG A 575 5.25 17.20 -11.37
CA ARG A 575 6.70 16.92 -11.34
C ARG A 575 7.51 18.07 -11.95
N SER A 576 7.71 19.14 -11.19
CA SER A 576 8.28 20.40 -11.72
C SER A 576 9.47 20.95 -10.92
N GLY A 577 9.64 20.50 -9.68
CA GLY A 577 10.46 21.20 -8.69
C GLY A 577 9.96 22.62 -8.37
N PRO A 578 10.59 23.30 -7.39
CA PRO A 578 10.17 24.62 -6.94
C PRO A 578 10.39 25.73 -7.97
N GLU A 579 11.16 25.47 -9.02
CA GLU A 579 11.32 26.42 -10.13
C GLU A 579 10.06 26.53 -11.00
N TRP A 580 9.27 25.43 -11.07
CA TRP A 580 8.00 25.36 -11.79
C TRP A 580 8.08 25.90 -13.23
N LYS A 581 9.08 25.43 -13.99
CA LYS A 581 9.30 25.81 -15.40
C LYS A 581 9.03 24.70 -16.39
N ASN A 582 9.30 23.45 -15.98
CA ASN A 582 9.28 22.32 -16.88
C ASN A 582 8.46 21.18 -16.26
N TYR A 583 7.30 20.89 -16.85
CA TYR A 583 6.32 19.92 -16.35
C TYR A 583 5.37 19.50 -17.48
N PRO A 584 5.88 18.90 -18.57
CA PRO A 584 5.09 18.61 -19.76
C PRO A 584 3.93 17.66 -19.47
N MET A 585 4.03 16.80 -18.47
CA MET A 585 2.96 15.87 -18.06
C MET A 585 1.71 16.57 -17.49
N GLY A 586 1.79 17.88 -17.17
CA GLY A 586 0.70 18.60 -16.51
C GLY A 586 0.56 18.18 -15.04
N ARG A 587 -0.66 18.30 -14.50
CA ARG A 587 -0.99 17.86 -13.14
C ARG A 587 -1.35 16.38 -13.17
N GLU A 588 -0.70 15.62 -12.29
CA GLU A 588 -0.74 14.16 -12.17
C GLU A 588 -1.37 13.77 -10.83
N THR A 589 -1.86 12.54 -10.70
CA THR A 589 -2.50 12.08 -9.46
C THR A 589 -1.48 11.46 -8.51
N VAL A 590 -1.43 11.95 -7.27
CA VAL A 590 -0.57 11.48 -6.19
C VAL A 590 -1.39 10.90 -5.03
N LEU A 591 -0.79 9.96 -4.30
CA LEU A 591 -1.39 9.31 -3.14
C LEU A 591 -0.53 9.56 -1.89
N ALA A 592 -1.17 9.91 -0.78
CA ALA A 592 -0.53 10.03 0.53
C ALA A 592 -1.30 9.24 1.61
N PRO A 593 -0.61 8.51 2.49
CA PRO A 593 -1.26 7.89 3.64
C PRO A 593 -1.80 8.97 4.58
N ALA A 594 -2.97 8.73 5.14
CA ALA A 594 -3.59 9.61 6.11
C ALA A 594 -4.04 8.82 7.34
N THR A 595 -4.24 9.52 8.45
CA THR A 595 -4.93 8.99 9.64
C THR A 595 -6.04 9.94 10.02
N TRP A 596 -7.20 9.41 10.40
CA TRP A 596 -8.34 10.20 10.85
C TRP A 596 -9.03 9.54 12.03
N ASP A 597 -8.40 9.70 13.20
CA ASP A 597 -8.88 9.11 14.45
C ASP A 597 -10.22 9.73 14.88
N GLU A 598 -10.93 9.01 15.76
CA GLU A 598 -12.25 9.41 16.26
C GLU A 598 -12.19 10.77 16.96
N GLY A 599 -13.01 11.72 16.50
CA GLY A 599 -13.12 13.07 17.06
C GLY A 599 -11.97 14.02 16.71
N GLU A 600 -10.97 13.56 15.96
CA GLU A 600 -9.76 14.31 15.61
C GLU A 600 -9.86 14.94 14.20
N TRP A 601 -8.80 15.64 13.81
CA TRP A 601 -8.58 16.13 12.44
C TRP A 601 -7.76 15.12 11.64
N PRO A 602 -7.93 15.04 10.31
CA PRO A 602 -7.09 14.19 9.49
C PRO A 602 -5.65 14.70 9.49
N VAL A 603 -4.69 13.78 9.56
CA VAL A 603 -3.27 14.05 9.39
C VAL A 603 -2.82 13.33 8.14
N ILE A 604 -2.37 14.10 7.13
CA ILE A 604 -1.96 13.58 5.84
C ILE A 604 -0.44 13.68 5.73
N GLN A 605 0.21 12.62 5.26
CA GLN A 605 1.65 12.69 5.04
C GLN A 605 2.00 13.62 3.87
N PRO A 606 3.10 14.40 3.96
CA PRO A 606 3.55 15.23 2.85
C PRO A 606 3.87 14.38 1.61
N VAL A 607 3.37 14.81 0.44
CA VAL A 607 3.59 14.10 -0.84
C VAL A 607 5.07 14.11 -1.23
N ARG A 608 5.61 12.93 -1.50
CA ARG A 608 6.96 12.69 -2.03
C ARG A 608 6.89 11.71 -3.19
N GLY A 609 7.98 11.63 -3.97
CA GLY A 609 8.11 10.63 -5.03
C GLY A 609 8.23 9.21 -4.50
N GLN A 610 8.89 9.01 -3.36
CA GLN A 610 8.97 7.73 -2.66
C GLN A 610 8.18 7.83 -1.37
N MET A 611 7.18 6.96 -1.21
CA MET A 611 6.26 6.95 -0.07
C MET A 611 6.26 5.57 0.58
N GLN A 612 5.73 5.49 1.80
CA GLN A 612 5.46 4.24 2.49
C GLN A 612 4.05 4.31 3.08
N GLY A 613 3.21 3.32 2.78
CA GLY A 613 1.81 3.31 3.21
C GLY A 613 1.32 1.88 3.43
N PRO A 614 0.21 1.68 4.17
CA PRO A 614 -0.32 0.36 4.50
C PRO A 614 -1.01 -0.29 3.29
N LEU A 615 -0.28 -0.47 2.20
CA LEU A 615 -0.84 -0.93 0.92
C LEU A 615 -1.48 -2.31 1.09
N PRO A 616 -2.65 -2.55 0.49
CA PRO A 616 -3.17 -3.90 0.33
C PRO A 616 -2.17 -4.76 -0.45
N ARG A 617 -2.31 -6.08 -0.33
CA ARG A 617 -1.48 -7.02 -1.09
C ARG A 617 -1.71 -6.80 -2.58
N GLU A 618 -0.62 -6.87 -3.36
CA GLU A 618 -0.67 -6.78 -4.81
C GLU A 618 -1.76 -7.69 -5.40
N ASN A 619 -2.64 -7.10 -6.21
CA ASN A 619 -3.79 -7.75 -6.81
C ASN A 619 -4.17 -7.08 -8.14
N LYS A 620 -3.73 -7.68 -9.24
CA LYS A 620 -4.06 -7.25 -10.60
C LYS A 620 -5.39 -7.83 -11.13
N ASP A 621 -6.17 -8.54 -10.32
CA ASP A 621 -7.47 -9.11 -10.71
C ASP A 621 -8.59 -8.05 -10.64
N VAL A 622 -8.46 -7.06 -11.52
CA VAL A 622 -9.42 -5.97 -11.74
C VAL A 622 -10.21 -6.28 -13.01
N LYS A 623 -11.55 -6.24 -12.92
CA LYS A 623 -12.48 -6.46 -14.04
C LYS A 623 -12.26 -5.42 -15.15
N GLY A 624 -12.80 -5.72 -16.34
CA GLY A 624 -12.72 -4.86 -17.50
C GLY A 624 -11.50 -5.16 -18.39
N ASP A 625 -11.68 -4.86 -19.67
CA ASP A 625 -10.72 -5.17 -20.75
C ASP A 625 -9.79 -3.99 -21.08
N GLY A 626 -9.84 -2.93 -20.27
CA GLY A 626 -8.99 -1.75 -20.45
C GLY A 626 -7.56 -1.96 -19.96
N HIS A 627 -6.75 -0.94 -20.22
CA HIS A 627 -5.30 -0.97 -20.11
C HIS A 627 -4.81 -0.58 -18.71
N PHE A 628 -3.74 -1.22 -18.23
CA PHE A 628 -3.10 -0.78 -16.98
C PHE A 628 -2.23 0.45 -17.26
N VAL A 629 -2.24 1.41 -16.34
CA VAL A 629 -1.60 2.71 -16.54
C VAL A 629 -0.08 2.61 -16.77
N ASP A 630 0.57 1.56 -16.27
CA ASP A 630 2.01 1.30 -16.42
C ASP A 630 2.36 0.38 -17.60
N GLU A 631 1.37 -0.13 -18.34
CA GLU A 631 1.63 -0.98 -19.51
C GLU A 631 2.18 -0.14 -20.68
N PRO A 632 3.14 -0.68 -21.45
CA PRO A 632 3.58 -0.02 -22.67
C PRO A 632 2.50 -0.11 -23.76
N ASP A 633 2.51 0.86 -24.66
CA ASP A 633 1.77 0.79 -25.91
C ASP A 633 2.64 0.11 -26.97
N ASP A 634 2.17 -1.04 -27.47
CA ASP A 634 2.68 -1.75 -28.66
C ASP A 634 1.44 -2.17 -29.48
N VAL A 635 1.03 -1.31 -30.42
CA VAL A 635 -0.28 -1.44 -31.08
C VAL A 635 -0.13 -1.80 -32.54
N THR A 636 -0.64 -2.99 -32.89
CA THR A 636 -0.60 -3.55 -34.25
C THR A 636 -1.82 -3.15 -35.11
N PHE A 637 -2.95 -2.79 -34.49
CA PHE A 637 -4.22 -2.52 -35.18
C PHE A 637 -4.67 -3.68 -36.10
N ALA A 638 -4.80 -4.90 -35.55
CA ALA A 638 -5.13 -6.09 -36.30
C ALA A 638 -6.60 -6.11 -36.78
N PRO A 639 -6.95 -6.96 -37.78
CA PRO A 639 -8.34 -7.11 -38.20
C PRO A 639 -9.26 -7.54 -37.05
N GLY A 640 -10.26 -6.70 -36.73
CA GLY A 640 -11.21 -6.94 -35.65
C GLY A 640 -10.91 -6.18 -34.36
N ASP A 641 -9.74 -5.55 -34.26
CA ASP A 641 -9.39 -4.69 -33.13
C ASP A 641 -10.22 -3.40 -33.14
N SER A 642 -10.36 -2.81 -31.95
CA SER A 642 -10.80 -1.42 -31.78
C SER A 642 -9.61 -0.51 -31.50
N ILE A 643 -9.81 0.80 -31.66
CA ILE A 643 -8.85 1.78 -31.15
C ILE A 643 -8.78 1.64 -29.62
N PRO A 644 -7.58 1.62 -29.00
CA PRO A 644 -7.43 1.53 -27.55
C PRO A 644 -8.20 2.62 -26.81
N SER A 645 -8.85 2.27 -25.70
CA SER A 645 -9.78 3.15 -24.98
C SER A 645 -9.12 4.32 -24.24
N HIS A 646 -7.80 4.26 -24.03
CA HIS A 646 -6.99 5.33 -23.44
C HIS A 646 -6.48 6.34 -24.48
N PHE A 647 -6.75 6.12 -25.77
CA PHE A 647 -6.44 7.09 -26.81
C PHE A 647 -7.46 8.23 -26.81
N LEU A 648 -6.98 9.44 -27.05
CA LEU A 648 -7.71 10.69 -26.93
C LEU A 648 -7.81 11.42 -28.26
N TYR A 649 -8.93 12.11 -28.41
CA TYR A 649 -9.22 13.08 -29.44
C TYR A 649 -9.36 14.46 -28.80
N TRP A 650 -9.19 15.51 -29.62
CA TRP A 650 -9.42 16.89 -29.19
C TRP A 650 -10.80 17.35 -29.64
N ARG A 651 -11.79 17.29 -28.74
CA ARG A 651 -13.23 17.25 -29.03
C ARG A 651 -13.65 15.99 -29.79
N TYR A 652 -14.86 15.99 -30.33
CA TYR A 652 -15.40 14.85 -31.06
C TYR A 652 -14.63 14.59 -32.36
N PRO A 653 -14.16 13.35 -32.58
CA PRO A 653 -13.57 12.98 -33.85
C PRO A 653 -14.64 12.85 -34.94
N GLN A 654 -14.25 13.15 -36.17
CA GLN A 654 -14.94 12.66 -37.36
C GLN A 654 -14.60 11.17 -37.50
N THR A 655 -15.43 10.28 -36.94
CA THR A 655 -15.11 8.85 -36.84
C THR A 655 -14.83 8.17 -38.18
N SER A 656 -15.40 8.66 -39.28
CA SER A 656 -15.10 8.19 -40.64
C SER A 656 -13.64 8.40 -41.06
N ASN A 657 -12.92 9.32 -40.42
CA ASN A 657 -11.52 9.60 -40.73
C ASN A 657 -10.59 8.53 -40.16
N PHE A 658 -11.08 7.62 -39.32
CA PHE A 658 -10.30 6.56 -38.71
C PHE A 658 -10.85 5.19 -39.12
N ALA A 659 -9.99 4.30 -39.58
CA ALA A 659 -10.37 2.90 -39.82
C ALA A 659 -9.26 1.96 -39.37
N VAL A 660 -9.62 1.01 -38.50
CA VAL A 660 -8.72 -0.05 -38.05
C VAL A 660 -8.66 -1.15 -39.10
N SER A 661 -7.44 -1.52 -39.48
CA SER A 661 -7.12 -2.63 -40.38
C SER A 661 -7.98 -2.68 -41.65
N PRO A 662 -8.02 -1.62 -42.48
CA PRO A 662 -8.76 -1.66 -43.74
C PRO A 662 -8.29 -2.85 -44.60
N PRO A 663 -9.16 -3.50 -45.40
CA PRO A 663 -8.83 -4.76 -46.08
C PRO A 663 -7.57 -4.74 -46.94
N ASP A 664 -7.27 -3.59 -47.58
CA ASP A 664 -6.10 -3.43 -48.43
C ASP A 664 -4.81 -3.08 -47.66
N HIS A 665 -4.92 -2.71 -46.37
CA HIS A 665 -3.80 -2.38 -45.48
C HIS A 665 -4.03 -2.98 -44.09
N PRO A 666 -3.99 -4.33 -43.95
CA PRO A 666 -4.18 -4.98 -42.66
C PRO A 666 -3.08 -4.58 -41.67
N ASN A 667 -3.40 -4.60 -40.37
CA ASN A 667 -2.48 -4.21 -39.29
C ASN A 667 -2.05 -2.73 -39.37
N THR A 668 -2.98 -1.86 -39.78
CA THR A 668 -2.76 -0.41 -39.82
C THR A 668 -3.96 0.36 -39.30
N LEU A 669 -3.72 1.54 -38.73
CA LEU A 669 -4.75 2.55 -38.53
C LEU A 669 -4.70 3.52 -39.71
N ARG A 670 -5.80 3.61 -40.47
CA ARG A 670 -5.93 4.56 -41.57
C ARG A 670 -6.46 5.90 -41.07
N LEU A 671 -5.80 6.98 -41.45
CA LEU A 671 -6.20 8.37 -41.24
C LEU A 671 -6.58 9.03 -42.56
N THR A 672 -7.80 9.58 -42.65
CA THR A 672 -8.21 10.49 -43.72
C THR A 672 -7.93 11.93 -43.28
N PRO A 673 -7.26 12.77 -44.10
CA PRO A 673 -6.85 14.11 -43.69
C PRO A 673 -8.06 15.02 -43.42
N SER A 674 -7.99 15.79 -42.34
CA SER A 674 -8.95 16.86 -42.09
C SER A 674 -8.62 18.10 -42.91
N LEU A 675 -9.64 18.90 -43.23
CA LEU A 675 -9.46 20.19 -43.91
C LEU A 675 -8.56 21.11 -43.09
N TYR A 676 -8.85 21.25 -41.80
CA TYR A 676 -8.00 22.03 -40.90
C TYR A 676 -6.80 21.23 -40.42
N ASN A 677 -5.73 21.94 -40.14
CA ASN A 677 -4.60 21.39 -39.40
C ASN A 677 -4.91 21.40 -37.89
N ILE A 678 -3.97 20.88 -37.11
CA ILE A 678 -4.14 20.77 -35.66
C ILE A 678 -3.93 22.10 -34.92
N THR A 679 -3.45 23.14 -35.62
CA THR A 679 -3.39 24.51 -35.09
C THR A 679 -4.76 25.18 -35.13
N GLY A 680 -5.17 25.72 -34.00
CA GLY A 680 -6.45 26.38 -33.82
C GLY A 680 -6.22 27.86 -33.54
N ASN A 681 -6.84 28.72 -34.35
CA ASN A 681 -6.93 30.15 -34.05
C ASN A 681 -8.41 30.57 -33.97
N ALA A 682 -8.68 31.86 -33.75
CA ALA A 682 -10.05 32.39 -33.61
C ALA A 682 -10.97 32.12 -34.83
N SER A 683 -10.43 31.71 -35.98
CA SER A 683 -11.18 31.36 -37.19
C SER A 683 -11.49 29.86 -37.32
N PHE A 684 -10.98 29.02 -36.41
CA PHE A 684 -11.26 27.58 -36.40
C PHE A 684 -12.73 27.33 -36.03
N THR A 685 -13.43 26.56 -36.86
CA THR A 685 -14.81 26.13 -36.61
C THR A 685 -14.78 24.69 -36.08
N PRO A 686 -15.12 24.46 -34.79
CA PRO A 686 -14.83 23.16 -34.19
C PRO A 686 -15.73 22.00 -34.67
N ASP A 687 -16.84 22.29 -35.35
CA ASP A 687 -17.75 21.30 -35.94
C ASP A 687 -17.15 20.56 -37.15
N GLN A 688 -16.12 21.10 -37.79
CA GLN A 688 -15.43 20.42 -38.89
C GLN A 688 -14.39 19.40 -38.41
N GLY A 689 -13.99 19.46 -37.13
CA GLY A 689 -13.06 18.53 -36.48
C GLY A 689 -11.63 18.60 -37.02
N ILE A 690 -10.74 17.85 -36.37
CA ILE A 690 -9.36 17.60 -36.83
C ILE A 690 -9.11 16.09 -36.81
N THR A 691 -8.30 15.60 -37.75
CA THR A 691 -7.83 14.21 -37.72
C THR A 691 -6.57 14.16 -36.86
N LEU A 692 -6.78 13.95 -35.56
CA LEU A 692 -5.76 13.84 -34.52
C LEU A 692 -6.17 12.71 -33.58
N ILE A 693 -5.24 11.82 -33.25
CA ILE A 693 -5.40 10.81 -32.21
C ILE A 693 -4.11 10.71 -31.40
N THR A 694 -4.24 10.72 -30.07
CA THR A 694 -3.10 10.83 -29.16
C THR A 694 -3.23 9.90 -27.96
N ARG A 695 -2.15 9.79 -27.20
CA ARG A 695 -2.12 9.26 -25.83
C ARG A 695 -1.52 10.31 -24.89
N LEU A 696 -1.68 10.11 -23.58
CA LEU A 696 -1.02 10.94 -22.58
C LEU A 696 0.51 10.73 -22.62
N GLN A 697 1.29 11.79 -22.42
CA GLN A 697 2.68 11.64 -21.99
C GLN A 697 2.70 11.30 -20.49
N THR A 698 3.09 10.07 -20.15
CA THR A 698 3.14 9.54 -18.78
C THR A 698 4.54 9.65 -18.15
N ASP A 699 5.58 9.72 -18.97
CA ASP A 699 6.96 9.64 -18.50
C ASP A 699 7.77 10.90 -18.83
N THR A 700 8.70 11.22 -17.94
CA THR A 700 9.69 12.30 -18.17
C THR A 700 10.65 11.91 -19.29
N LEU A 701 11.05 10.64 -19.33
CA LEU A 701 11.92 10.09 -20.37
C LEU A 701 11.15 8.96 -21.07
N PHE A 702 10.91 9.11 -22.37
CA PHE A 702 10.22 8.10 -23.17
C PHE A 702 10.73 8.11 -24.60
N THR A 703 10.38 7.05 -25.33
CA THR A 703 10.49 6.99 -26.78
C THR A 703 9.12 6.62 -27.33
N TYR A 704 8.66 7.38 -28.30
CA TYR A 704 7.45 7.12 -29.07
C TYR A 704 7.84 6.99 -30.53
N SER A 705 7.37 5.94 -31.21
CA SER A 705 7.66 5.73 -32.62
C SER A 705 6.45 5.16 -33.35
N VAL A 706 6.26 5.57 -34.60
CA VAL A 706 5.24 5.01 -35.48
C VAL A 706 5.80 4.88 -36.88
N ASP A 707 5.37 3.86 -37.61
CA ASP A 707 5.60 3.75 -39.04
C ASP A 707 4.40 4.38 -39.77
N ILE A 708 4.66 5.35 -40.64
CA ILE A 708 3.64 6.01 -41.45
C ILE A 708 3.91 5.71 -42.92
N ALA A 709 2.90 5.24 -43.65
CA ALA A 709 2.87 5.16 -45.10
C ALA A 709 1.92 6.23 -45.64
N PHE A 710 2.46 7.14 -46.46
CA PHE A 710 1.75 8.30 -46.98
C PHE A 710 2.38 8.72 -48.31
N ASP A 711 1.56 8.97 -49.35
CA ASP A 711 2.03 9.40 -50.68
C ASP A 711 1.18 10.60 -51.18
N PRO A 712 1.49 11.82 -50.72
CA PRO A 712 0.68 13.01 -50.97
C PRO A 712 0.67 13.37 -52.45
N GLN A 713 -0.53 13.58 -52.99
CA GLN A 713 -0.77 13.86 -54.40
C GLN A 713 -0.72 15.36 -54.72
N VAL A 714 -1.03 16.21 -53.75
CA VAL A 714 -0.97 17.68 -53.89
C VAL A 714 -0.01 18.30 -52.86
N PRO A 715 0.54 19.49 -53.14
CA PRO A 715 1.23 20.27 -52.12
C PRO A 715 0.32 20.50 -50.90
N ASP A 716 0.94 20.68 -49.73
CA ASP A 716 0.28 21.00 -48.44
C ASP A 716 -0.47 19.83 -47.75
N GLU A 717 -0.52 18.65 -48.37
CA GLU A 717 -0.90 17.41 -47.67
C GLU A 717 0.19 16.96 -46.70
N GLU A 718 -0.21 16.63 -45.47
CA GLU A 718 0.69 16.37 -44.36
C GLU A 718 0.15 15.27 -43.45
N ALA A 719 1.02 14.32 -43.08
CA ALA A 719 0.80 13.37 -42.01
C ALA A 719 2.08 13.24 -41.18
N GLY A 720 1.94 13.02 -39.88
CA GLY A 720 3.09 13.07 -38.98
C GLY A 720 2.78 12.75 -37.54
N VAL A 721 3.74 13.09 -36.67
CA VAL A 721 3.67 12.94 -35.21
C VAL A 721 3.68 14.31 -34.53
N THR A 722 3.06 14.40 -33.35
CA THR A 722 2.97 15.65 -32.59
C THR A 722 3.21 15.45 -31.10
N LEU A 723 3.85 16.44 -30.48
CA LEU A 723 3.73 16.75 -29.05
C LEU A 723 2.69 17.85 -28.90
N PHE A 724 1.51 17.51 -28.39
CA PHE A 724 0.34 18.38 -28.43
C PHE A 724 -0.12 18.73 -27.00
N LEU A 725 -0.09 20.00 -26.63
CA LEU A 725 -0.68 20.47 -25.37
C LEU A 725 -2.09 21.02 -25.59
N THR A 726 -2.23 21.88 -26.60
CA THR A 726 -3.50 22.42 -27.10
C THR A 726 -3.34 22.78 -28.57
N GLN A 727 -4.43 23.17 -29.25
CA GLN A 727 -4.32 23.68 -30.62
C GLN A 727 -3.54 25.00 -30.74
N GLU A 728 -3.21 25.65 -29.63
CA GLU A 728 -2.40 26.88 -29.60
C GLU A 728 -0.91 26.58 -29.29
N GLN A 729 -0.60 25.37 -28.80
CA GLN A 729 0.71 24.99 -28.30
C GLN A 729 0.99 23.51 -28.61
N HIS A 730 1.76 23.27 -29.66
CA HIS A 730 2.17 21.94 -30.08
C HIS A 730 3.46 22.00 -30.90
N VAL A 731 4.15 20.86 -31.03
CA VAL A 731 5.36 20.70 -31.85
C VAL A 731 5.19 19.48 -32.73
N ASP A 732 5.29 19.69 -34.04
CA ASP A 732 4.96 18.67 -35.01
C ASP A 732 6.15 18.31 -35.88
N LEU A 733 6.24 17.03 -36.23
CA LEU A 733 7.08 16.52 -37.30
C LEU A 733 6.15 15.86 -38.33
N GLY A 734 5.74 16.65 -39.32
CA GLY A 734 5.00 16.20 -40.49
C GLY A 734 5.83 16.27 -41.76
N LEU A 735 5.63 15.32 -42.65
CA LEU A 735 6.29 15.30 -43.95
C LEU A 735 5.26 15.07 -45.07
N GLY A 736 5.37 15.87 -46.13
CA GLY A 736 4.80 15.55 -47.43
C GLY A 736 5.82 14.80 -48.27
N TRP A 737 6.08 13.52 -47.99
CA TRP A 737 7.07 12.71 -48.73
C TRP A 737 6.37 11.73 -49.66
N ARG A 738 6.98 11.45 -50.81
CA ARG A 738 6.52 10.41 -51.73
C ARG A 738 7.44 9.20 -51.68
N GLY A 739 6.88 8.00 -51.59
CA GLY A 739 7.63 6.75 -51.69
C GLY A 739 7.39 5.77 -50.55
N GLU A 740 8.47 5.17 -50.05
CA GLU A 740 8.42 4.10 -49.04
C GLU A 740 7.97 4.61 -47.66
N PRO A 741 7.37 3.75 -46.81
CA PRO A 741 7.01 4.12 -45.45
C PRO A 741 8.20 4.61 -44.63
N ILE A 742 7.93 5.55 -43.73
CA ILE A 742 8.93 6.20 -42.86
C ILE A 742 8.53 5.96 -41.41
N GLN A 743 9.52 5.58 -40.61
CA GLN A 743 9.39 5.55 -39.16
C GLN A 743 9.68 6.93 -38.60
N PHE A 744 8.70 7.50 -37.89
CA PHE A 744 8.83 8.71 -37.10
C PHE A 744 9.16 8.33 -35.67
N GLN A 745 9.98 9.14 -34.98
CA GLN A 745 10.24 8.96 -33.55
C GLN A 745 10.34 10.31 -32.85
N ILE A 746 9.72 10.37 -31.68
CA ILE A 746 9.89 11.41 -30.66
C ILE A 746 10.58 10.76 -29.46
N GLN A 747 11.71 11.31 -29.03
CA GLN A 747 12.42 10.85 -27.83
C GLN A 747 12.61 12.02 -26.86
N ALA A 748 12.17 11.87 -25.61
CA ALA A 748 12.61 12.75 -24.53
C ALA A 748 14.04 12.35 -24.13
N VAL A 749 15.04 13.08 -24.64
CA VAL A 749 16.46 12.81 -24.42
C VAL A 749 16.96 13.38 -23.09
N SER A 750 16.22 14.32 -22.52
CA SER A 750 16.31 14.80 -21.15
C SER A 750 14.93 15.20 -20.66
N ASP A 751 14.83 15.58 -19.39
CA ASP A 751 13.62 16.21 -18.86
C ASP A 751 13.24 17.49 -19.62
N THR A 752 14.23 18.17 -20.21
CA THR A 752 14.14 19.51 -20.80
C THR A 752 14.02 19.51 -22.32
N GLN A 753 14.29 18.40 -23.01
CA GLN A 753 14.48 18.39 -24.46
C GLN A 753 13.93 17.13 -25.13
N TYR A 754 13.19 17.37 -26.21
CA TYR A 754 12.72 16.35 -27.14
C TYR A 754 13.60 16.31 -28.40
N GLU A 755 13.84 15.13 -28.92
CA GLU A 755 14.46 14.87 -30.21
C GLU A 755 13.42 14.30 -31.18
N PHE A 756 13.35 14.88 -32.38
CA PHE A 756 12.52 14.42 -33.48
C PHE A 756 13.41 13.82 -34.55
N SER A 757 13.03 12.63 -35.03
CA SER A 757 13.85 11.91 -35.99
C SER A 757 13.02 11.04 -36.93
N VAL A 758 13.60 10.71 -38.08
CA VAL A 758 12.98 9.83 -39.09
C VAL A 758 13.96 8.77 -39.57
N ALA A 759 13.44 7.61 -39.98
CA ALA A 759 14.21 6.55 -40.62
C ALA A 759 13.37 5.84 -41.68
N SER A 760 14.00 5.23 -42.68
CA SER A 760 13.27 4.27 -43.52
C SER A 760 12.92 3.04 -42.69
N VAL A 761 11.68 2.53 -42.80
CA VAL A 761 11.24 1.31 -42.11
C VAL A 761 12.08 0.08 -42.47
N LYS A 762 12.75 0.09 -43.63
CA LYS A 762 13.68 -0.98 -44.05
C LYS A 762 15.02 -0.95 -43.32
N THR A 763 15.40 0.21 -42.77
CA THR A 763 16.67 0.41 -42.06
C THR A 763 16.49 1.38 -40.89
N PRO A 764 15.71 1.02 -39.85
CA PRO A 764 15.39 1.92 -38.73
C PRO A 764 16.65 2.38 -37.96
N ALA A 765 17.70 1.55 -37.94
CA ALA A 765 19.00 1.90 -37.36
C ALA A 765 19.73 3.08 -38.05
N LYS A 766 19.32 3.49 -39.26
CA LYS A 766 19.89 4.65 -39.98
C LYS A 766 19.01 5.89 -39.82
N ARG A 767 18.69 6.20 -38.57
CA ARG A 767 17.85 7.34 -38.17
C ARG A 767 18.57 8.66 -38.43
N ALA A 768 17.84 9.62 -38.99
CA ALA A 768 18.26 11.00 -39.17
C ALA A 768 17.51 11.89 -38.17
N ILE A 769 18.27 12.61 -37.35
CA ILE A 769 17.72 13.63 -36.44
C ILE A 769 17.27 14.81 -37.29
N VAL A 770 15.99 15.17 -37.18
CA VAL A 770 15.38 16.30 -37.90
C VAL A 770 15.51 17.57 -37.08
N GLY A 771 15.32 17.47 -35.75
CA GLY A 771 15.41 18.63 -34.88
C GLY A 771 15.21 18.28 -33.42
N TYR A 772 15.29 19.32 -32.59
CA TYR A 772 15.02 19.24 -31.16
C TYR A 772 13.99 20.30 -30.77
N ALA A 773 13.22 20.01 -29.74
CA ALA A 773 12.28 20.96 -29.15
C ALA A 773 12.50 21.06 -27.64
N ASP A 774 12.34 22.27 -27.11
CA ASP A 774 12.37 22.51 -25.68
C ASP A 774 11.04 22.06 -25.07
N SER A 775 11.11 21.24 -24.03
CA SER A 775 9.93 20.74 -23.30
C SER A 775 9.05 21.83 -22.71
N ARG A 776 9.59 23.05 -22.51
CA ARG A 776 8.83 24.21 -22.04
C ARG A 776 7.78 24.68 -23.04
N ILE A 777 7.91 24.36 -24.32
CA ILE A 777 6.90 24.70 -25.35
C ILE A 777 5.56 24.04 -25.04
N VAL A 778 5.62 22.81 -24.52
CA VAL A 778 4.48 21.97 -24.12
C VAL A 778 4.38 21.81 -22.60
N SER A 779 5.18 22.56 -21.84
CA SER A 779 4.95 22.81 -20.42
C SER A 779 4.15 24.10 -20.27
N GLY A 780 3.33 24.17 -19.22
CA GLY A 780 2.39 25.26 -19.03
C GLY A 780 3.00 26.58 -18.55
N ASP A 781 3.94 27.22 -19.25
CA ASP A 781 4.37 28.61 -18.96
C ASP A 781 3.20 29.65 -19.02
N THR A 782 1.95 29.21 -19.19
CA THR A 782 0.71 29.99 -19.33
C THR A 782 -0.46 29.55 -18.42
N GLY A 783 -0.23 28.71 -17.40
CA GLY A 783 -1.31 28.31 -16.48
C GLY A 783 -2.39 27.44 -17.12
N ARG A 784 -2.01 26.59 -18.08
CA ARG A 784 -2.92 25.59 -18.67
C ARG A 784 -3.15 24.46 -17.68
N PHE A 785 -4.37 23.93 -17.67
CA PHE A 785 -4.82 22.86 -16.80
C PHE A 785 -4.63 21.45 -17.39
N THR A 786 -4.17 21.35 -18.64
CA THR A 786 -3.91 20.11 -19.38
C THR A 786 -2.42 19.71 -19.31
N GLY A 787 -2.08 18.52 -19.79
CA GLY A 787 -0.70 18.08 -20.03
C GLY A 787 -0.48 17.61 -21.47
N THR A 788 0.78 17.34 -21.79
CA THR A 788 1.24 16.99 -23.13
C THR A 788 0.68 15.64 -23.56
N LEU A 789 0.14 15.62 -24.77
CA LEU A 789 -0.27 14.44 -25.50
C LEU A 789 0.77 14.12 -26.57
N VAL A 790 0.95 12.84 -26.88
CA VAL A 790 1.80 12.37 -27.97
C VAL A 790 0.95 11.59 -28.95
N GLY A 791 1.07 11.83 -30.24
CA GLY A 791 0.24 11.10 -31.20
C GLY A 791 0.53 11.42 -32.65
N ILE A 792 -0.48 11.16 -33.47
CA ILE A 792 -0.44 11.29 -34.94
C ILE A 792 -1.55 12.20 -35.45
N TYR A 793 -1.34 12.79 -36.61
CA TYR A 793 -2.35 13.58 -37.31
C TYR A 793 -2.24 13.43 -38.82
N ALA A 794 -3.30 13.82 -39.53
CA ALA A 794 -3.31 13.98 -40.98
C ALA A 794 -4.15 15.20 -41.38
N THR A 795 -3.65 16.02 -42.30
CA THR A 795 -4.34 17.25 -42.72
C THR A 795 -4.05 17.60 -44.17
N SER A 796 -4.98 18.32 -44.80
CA SER A 796 -4.77 18.99 -46.08
C SER A 796 -4.34 20.46 -45.94
N ASN A 797 -4.12 20.96 -44.72
CA ASN A 797 -3.72 22.35 -44.44
C ASN A 797 -4.62 23.41 -45.13
N GLY A 798 -5.93 23.15 -45.18
CA GLY A 798 -6.93 24.00 -45.84
C GLY A 798 -7.09 23.73 -47.34
N GLY A 799 -6.33 22.79 -47.89
CA GLY A 799 -6.37 22.36 -49.28
C GLY A 799 -7.42 21.29 -49.57
N LEU A 800 -7.46 20.86 -50.83
CA LEU A 800 -8.39 19.83 -51.35
C LEU A 800 -7.79 18.42 -51.38
N GLY A 801 -6.65 18.21 -50.70
CA GLY A 801 -6.00 16.91 -50.59
C GLY A 801 -6.87 15.89 -49.86
N THR A 802 -6.81 14.64 -50.29
CA THR A 802 -7.56 13.51 -49.73
C THR A 802 -6.71 12.26 -49.54
N THR A 803 -5.38 12.38 -49.63
CA THR A 803 -4.45 11.26 -49.49
C THR A 803 -4.56 10.68 -48.09
N GLU A 804 -4.82 9.38 -47.99
CA GLU A 804 -4.91 8.68 -46.72
C GLU A 804 -3.50 8.32 -46.21
N ALA A 805 -3.31 8.39 -44.90
CA ALA A 805 -2.11 7.90 -44.22
C ALA A 805 -2.42 6.57 -43.51
N TYR A 806 -1.47 5.64 -43.54
CA TYR A 806 -1.60 4.32 -42.91
C TYR A 806 -0.51 4.16 -41.85
N ILE A 807 -0.93 3.89 -40.62
CA ILE A 807 -0.07 3.90 -39.44
C ILE A 807 0.08 2.49 -38.89
N SER A 808 1.30 2.07 -38.59
CA SER A 808 1.60 0.76 -38.01
C SER A 808 2.72 0.87 -37.00
N ASN A 809 2.93 -0.19 -36.19
CA ASN A 809 4.03 -0.27 -35.24
C ASN A 809 4.05 0.95 -34.30
N TRP A 810 2.91 1.19 -33.64
CA TRP A 810 2.72 2.29 -32.69
C TRP A 810 3.31 1.95 -31.34
#